data_AF-A0A936WZN0-F1
#
_entry.id   AF-A0A936WZN0-F1
#
_cell.length_a   1.000
_cell.length_b   1.000
_cell.length_c   1.000
_cell.angle_alpha   90.00
_cell.angle_beta   90.00
_cell.angle_gamma   90.00
#
_symmetry.space_group_name_H-M   'P 1'
#
loop_
_entity.id
_entity.type
_entity.pdbx_description
1 polymer ?
#
loop_
_entity_poly.entity_id
_entity_poly.type
_entity_poly.pdbx_seq_one_letter_code
_entity_poly.pdbx_strand_id
1 'polypeptide(L)'
;MRKVVLLFIAFITFSFSVFSQVPELVKDINIFTNASSSPTQMVTVGSLVYFTATDPVKGIELWKTDGTTAGTEMVKDINPGLASSNPSALCNVNGTLFFAATNGVNGIELWKTDGTESGTVMVLDINTGAGNSSITTTINFGGTLFFNANSNVSQNDTELWKSDGTAGGTMKVKDIAPGISAASVPGNFCDVNGVLFFTATNGVNGLELWKTDGTDAGTVLVKDILPGFPGSNITNMCNVNGVLFFMANTNNSSPTSQELWKSDGTEVGTVSVKVIHFGTTGSLAANFTNLNGTLIFSARTSTTAMPDVELWKSDGTSAGTGVLLDINPGIASSNPTSFCIVNGTLFFNAEGSGTGAEIWKTDGTAAGTVLVKDLYPGSVGSVPGNFLAVNNLLYFKGSTPGLGVELCVSDGTAAGTFMVKDLFVGGSSDPGNLVNLNGQIIYAAHIANGNTDRELYKSDGTIAGTVLLKDINTITASSGTSFFTPFNGKLFFQANNGFSGTELWVSDGTAGGTDLVKSINPGIANASVVNLTVVDNALFFSANDGVTANELWKTDGTLAGTILVKDINPGVNSSSPTNLVNVNGTLFFTSNNGTNGIELWKSDGTDAGTVLVKDILPGSATSNITNMFNYNGLLVFAATDGVNGRELWKSDGTDAGTVMVKNINDASANVNSDPSGFVVYNNLLYFSATNGVDGVELWQSDGTTAGTVMLKDILAGAGSSSPVKLTVVNGKLLFTTASLTGIGSELWISDGTDVGTVILKDINAGAVSSSPDHFFVAGTNMYFSATTATEGKELWKTDGTLAGTSIVKDIMPGTLNSIGATNSYAFINGIVYFVGFDALNGFELWKTDGTDAGTSMVANINPEVNNSSPTNLTAIGTTLFFTATEVVHNSELWKLETVVAAGSTTWTGNISDVWENAGNWSNGVPGSTTDVIIPAGRPNYPVIRANTSVKSINSFPGTSVQVATGISIIINGN
;
A
#
# COMPACT_ATOMS: atom_id res chain seq x y z
N MET A 1 -48.19 -61.52 21.93
CA MET A 1 -47.96 -60.85 20.62
C MET A 1 -47.13 -59.61 20.87
N ARG A 2 -46.07 -59.33 20.09
CA ARG A 2 -45.38 -58.02 20.13
C ARG A 2 -46.13 -57.07 19.20
N LYS A 3 -46.39 -55.83 19.64
CA LYS A 3 -46.67 -54.71 18.73
C LYS A 3 -45.45 -53.80 18.75
N VAL A 4 -44.89 -53.56 17.58
CA VAL A 4 -43.85 -52.54 17.35
C VAL A 4 -44.57 -51.23 17.05
N VAL A 5 -44.08 -50.13 17.60
CA VAL A 5 -44.42 -48.78 17.17
C VAL A 5 -43.12 -48.16 16.68
N LEU A 6 -43.04 -47.86 15.38
CA LEU A 6 -41.97 -47.03 14.84
C LEU A 6 -42.22 -45.58 15.28
N LEU A 7 -41.19 -44.92 15.80
CA LEU A 7 -41.17 -43.47 15.93
C LEU A 7 -40.26 -42.91 14.84
N PHE A 8 -40.82 -42.19 13.88
CA PHE A 8 -40.04 -41.42 12.92
C PHE A 8 -39.45 -40.20 13.65
N ILE A 9 -38.13 -40.10 13.71
CA ILE A 9 -37.44 -38.88 14.10
C ILE A 9 -37.05 -38.15 12.81
N ALA A 10 -37.78 -37.09 12.48
CA ALA A 10 -37.37 -36.16 11.46
C ALA A 10 -36.35 -35.18 12.06
N PHE A 11 -35.09 -35.26 11.62
CA PHE A 11 -34.11 -34.22 11.91
C PHE A 11 -34.43 -32.99 11.07
N ILE A 12 -35.04 -31.97 11.68
CA ILE A 12 -35.15 -30.63 11.09
C ILE A 12 -33.96 -29.83 11.62
N THR A 13 -32.91 -29.74 10.81
CA THR A 13 -31.78 -28.84 11.05
C THR A 13 -32.18 -27.41 10.68
N PHE A 14 -32.43 -26.57 11.68
CA PHE A 14 -32.53 -25.12 11.45
C PHE A 14 -31.12 -24.52 11.37
N SER A 15 -30.76 -24.04 10.18
CA SER A 15 -29.55 -23.24 9.98
C SER A 15 -29.70 -21.91 10.69
N PHE A 16 -28.76 -21.56 11.57
CA PHE A 16 -28.59 -20.17 11.97
C PHE A 16 -27.94 -19.43 10.80
N SER A 17 -28.67 -18.49 10.20
CA SER A 17 -28.07 -17.49 9.34
C SER A 17 -27.20 -16.60 10.22
N VAL A 18 -25.91 -16.91 10.24
CA VAL A 18 -24.89 -15.88 10.32
C VAL A 18 -25.20 -14.77 9.30
N PHE A 19 -24.67 -13.57 9.52
CA PHE A 19 -24.73 -12.55 8.49
C PHE A 19 -23.97 -13.00 7.25
N SER A 20 -23.82 -12.09 6.30
CA SER A 20 -23.53 -12.48 4.95
C SER A 20 -22.61 -11.44 4.32
N GLN A 21 -21.60 -11.93 3.61
CA GLN A 21 -20.35 -11.27 3.23
C GLN A 21 -19.88 -11.68 1.76
N VAL A 22 -20.80 -11.88 0.80
CA VAL A 22 -20.62 -12.22 -0.65
C VAL A 22 -20.41 -10.89 -1.39
N PRO A 23 -20.47 -10.86 -2.72
CA PRO A 23 -20.64 -9.68 -3.55
C PRO A 23 -21.14 -8.39 -2.94
N GLU A 24 -20.48 -7.28 -3.32
CA GLU A 24 -21.20 -6.11 -3.81
C GLU A 24 -20.50 -5.21 -4.87
N LEU A 25 -21.27 -4.97 -5.91
CA LEU A 25 -21.17 -3.98 -6.96
C LEU A 25 -21.51 -2.59 -6.47
N VAL A 26 -21.14 -1.63 -7.32
CA VAL A 26 -21.44 -0.20 -7.30
C VAL A 26 -22.24 0.31 -8.55
N LYS A 27 -21.74 0.62 -9.75
CA LYS A 27 -22.53 0.95 -10.98
C LYS A 27 -21.75 0.52 -12.24
N ASP A 28 -22.20 0.78 -13.46
CA ASP A 28 -21.56 0.52 -14.77
C ASP A 28 -20.95 1.80 -15.47
N ILE A 29 -19.60 2.05 -15.57
CA ILE A 29 -18.87 3.23 -16.17
C ILE A 29 -18.02 2.91 -17.40
N ASN A 30 -17.98 1.71 -17.94
CA ASN A 30 -17.51 1.46 -19.30
C ASN A 30 -18.63 1.19 -20.33
N ILE A 31 -19.76 1.94 -20.19
CA ILE A 31 -21.14 1.75 -20.67
C ILE A 31 -21.37 1.57 -22.19
N PHE A 32 -20.29 1.33 -22.91
CA PHE A 32 -20.29 0.43 -24.06
C PHE A 32 -20.36 -1.06 -23.66
N THR A 33 -20.72 -1.88 -24.64
CA THR A 33 -20.68 -3.35 -24.53
C THR A 33 -19.32 -3.88 -24.99
N ASN A 34 -18.73 -4.76 -24.18
CA ASN A 34 -17.40 -5.37 -24.33
C ASN A 34 -16.19 -4.41 -24.40
N ALA A 35 -16.29 -3.28 -23.69
CA ALA A 35 -15.20 -2.38 -23.31
C ALA A 35 -14.82 -2.55 -21.82
N SER A 36 -13.91 -1.72 -21.30
CA SER A 36 -13.43 -1.78 -19.92
C SER A 36 -12.61 -0.52 -19.62
N SER A 37 -12.82 0.12 -18.48
CA SER A 37 -11.94 1.19 -18.03
C SER A 37 -10.60 0.65 -17.55
N SER A 38 -10.56 -0.48 -16.84
CA SER A 38 -9.33 -1.20 -16.43
C SER A 38 -8.40 -0.56 -15.37
N PRO A 39 -8.87 0.08 -14.28
CA PRO A 39 -7.98 0.57 -13.24
C PRO A 39 -6.88 -0.21 -12.52
N THR A 40 -5.97 0.59 -12.00
CA THR A 40 -4.80 0.27 -11.19
C THR A 40 -4.71 1.23 -9.97
N GLN A 41 -3.53 1.37 -9.33
CA GLN A 41 -3.04 2.30 -8.27
C GLN A 41 -3.99 3.04 -7.29
N MET A 42 -3.68 2.94 -5.98
CA MET A 42 -4.26 3.73 -4.86
C MET A 42 -3.23 4.02 -3.73
N VAL A 43 -3.54 5.00 -2.85
CA VAL A 43 -3.06 5.39 -1.50
C VAL A 43 -4.26 5.95 -0.66
N THR A 44 -4.11 6.41 0.60
CA THR A 44 -5.20 6.70 1.57
C THR A 44 -5.23 8.11 2.14
N VAL A 45 -6.24 8.70 2.80
CA VAL A 45 -6.16 9.96 3.60
C VAL A 45 -7.47 10.29 4.34
N GLY A 46 -7.38 11.01 5.46
CA GLY A 46 -8.42 11.98 5.86
C GLY A 46 -9.76 11.30 6.03
N SER A 47 -10.67 11.48 5.06
CA SER A 47 -11.75 10.52 4.94
C SER A 47 -12.28 10.01 3.58
N LEU A 48 -12.23 10.54 2.34
CA LEU A 48 -12.62 9.79 1.08
C LEU A 48 -11.52 8.93 0.35
N VAL A 49 -11.23 8.89 -1.00
CA VAL A 49 -10.83 7.67 -1.87
C VAL A 49 -10.62 7.76 -3.51
N TYR A 50 -9.50 7.86 -4.36
CA TYR A 50 -9.49 8.21 -5.93
C TYR A 50 -9.14 7.24 -7.34
N PHE A 51 -9.01 5.87 -7.61
CA PHE A 51 -8.19 4.84 -8.49
C PHE A 51 -8.19 4.81 -10.05
N THR A 52 -7.23 4.19 -10.84
CA THR A 52 -6.71 4.45 -12.29
C THR A 52 -7.47 4.03 -13.60
N ALA A 53 -7.08 4.37 -14.85
CA ALA A 53 -7.66 3.98 -16.18
C ALA A 53 -8.87 4.72 -16.91
N THR A 54 -9.77 4.07 -17.69
CA THR A 54 -10.19 4.62 -19.04
C THR A 54 -11.66 5.03 -19.33
N ASP A 55 -11.90 6.26 -19.82
CA ASP A 55 -13.17 6.84 -20.38
C ASP A 55 -13.30 6.77 -21.94
N PRO A 56 -14.51 6.80 -22.61
CA PRO A 56 -14.64 6.53 -24.04
C PRO A 56 -14.83 7.77 -24.92
N VAL A 57 -15.31 8.90 -24.38
CA VAL A 57 -15.37 10.18 -25.14
C VAL A 57 -14.20 11.07 -24.74
N LYS A 58 -13.39 10.60 -23.78
CA LYS A 58 -12.49 11.44 -23.01
C LYS A 58 -11.24 10.77 -22.36
N GLY A 59 -10.96 9.45 -22.39
CA GLY A 59 -9.62 8.88 -22.06
C GLY A 59 -9.22 8.48 -20.60
N ILE A 60 -7.92 8.18 -20.37
CA ILE A 60 -7.34 7.62 -19.10
C ILE A 60 -6.89 8.67 -18.07
N GLU A 61 -7.45 8.73 -16.84
CA GLU A 61 -7.69 10.00 -16.09
C GLU A 61 -8.25 9.98 -14.57
N LEU A 62 -7.60 10.41 -13.43
CA LEU A 62 -7.98 10.51 -11.95
C LEU A 62 -9.42 10.36 -11.41
N TRP A 63 -9.68 9.51 -10.38
CA TRP A 63 -11.02 9.23 -9.78
C TRP A 63 -11.30 9.47 -8.28
N LYS A 64 -12.22 8.68 -7.70
CA LYS A 64 -13.14 8.98 -6.58
C LYS A 64 -14.38 8.14 -6.73
N THR A 65 -15.21 8.38 -5.75
CA THR A 65 -16.32 7.66 -5.19
C THR A 65 -16.71 8.42 -3.90
N ASP A 66 -17.47 7.86 -2.98
CA ASP A 66 -17.57 8.29 -1.56
C ASP A 66 -18.32 7.27 -0.70
N GLY A 67 -18.58 6.13 -1.31
CA GLY A 67 -19.44 5.08 -0.88
C GLY A 67 -20.22 4.63 -2.09
N THR A 68 -20.82 5.62 -2.76
CA THR A 68 -22.27 5.73 -2.95
C THR A 68 -22.61 6.15 -4.36
N THR A 69 -23.50 5.50 -5.11
CA THR A 69 -23.70 5.77 -6.56
C THR A 69 -23.68 7.20 -6.99
N ALA A 70 -24.49 8.02 -6.37
CA ALA A 70 -24.58 9.37 -6.84
C ALA A 70 -23.30 10.13 -6.51
N GLY A 71 -22.65 9.68 -5.46
CA GLY A 71 -21.25 9.73 -5.13
C GLY A 71 -20.21 9.20 -6.15
N THR A 72 -20.57 9.06 -7.45
CA THR A 72 -19.72 8.91 -8.68
C THR A 72 -19.92 10.13 -9.54
N GLU A 73 -18.91 10.68 -10.19
CA GLU A 73 -19.05 11.72 -11.23
C GLU A 73 -17.70 12.22 -11.75
N MET A 74 -17.68 13.03 -12.81
CA MET A 74 -16.45 13.62 -13.32
C MET A 74 -15.86 14.65 -12.40
N VAL A 75 -14.82 15.35 -12.89
CA VAL A 75 -14.15 16.44 -12.20
C VAL A 75 -14.37 18.05 -12.72
N LYS A 76 -13.90 19.06 -13.60
CA LYS A 76 -12.82 19.76 -14.55
C LYS A 76 -12.08 19.15 -15.74
N ASP A 77 -12.49 19.28 -16.98
CA ASP A 77 -11.72 18.92 -18.22
C ASP A 77 -10.15 18.62 -18.13
N ILE A 78 -9.63 17.36 -18.10
CA ILE A 78 -8.23 16.77 -18.12
C ILE A 78 -7.47 15.89 -19.33
N ASN A 79 -7.70 15.81 -20.68
CA ASN A 79 -6.80 15.88 -21.91
C ASN A 79 -7.56 16.16 -23.26
N PRO A 80 -7.29 17.16 -24.15
CA PRO A 80 -8.40 17.79 -24.88
C PRO A 80 -9.08 16.98 -25.99
N GLY A 81 -10.16 16.27 -25.64
CA GLY A 81 -10.92 15.41 -26.53
C GLY A 81 -10.97 13.98 -26.02
N LEU A 82 -11.01 13.04 -26.94
CA LEU A 82 -10.74 11.61 -26.71
C LEU A 82 -9.29 11.32 -26.24
N ALA A 83 -8.49 12.35 -25.92
CA ALA A 83 -7.13 12.18 -25.47
C ALA A 83 -7.11 11.71 -24.01
N SER A 84 -6.00 11.17 -23.53
CA SER A 84 -5.89 10.56 -22.20
C SER A 84 -4.76 11.20 -21.43
N SER A 85 -4.94 11.48 -20.15
CA SER A 85 -3.82 11.95 -19.35
C SER A 85 -2.79 10.90 -19.00
N ASN A 86 -3.21 9.66 -18.76
CA ASN A 86 -2.37 8.49 -18.50
C ASN A 86 -1.79 8.39 -17.05
N PRO A 87 -2.59 8.31 -15.96
CA PRO A 87 -2.07 8.75 -14.67
C PRO A 87 -1.04 7.82 -13.93
N SER A 88 -0.49 8.16 -12.73
CA SER A 88 0.60 7.42 -12.02
C SER A 88 0.80 7.78 -10.50
N ALA A 89 1.80 7.19 -9.82
CA ALA A 89 2.31 7.25 -8.43
C ALA A 89 1.62 8.01 -7.26
N LEU A 90 0.45 7.55 -6.78
CA LEU A 90 -0.36 8.04 -5.64
C LEU A 90 0.25 8.09 -4.19
N CYS A 91 -0.29 8.95 -3.28
CA CYS A 91 0.08 9.19 -1.85
C CYS A 91 -0.68 10.33 -1.06
N ASN A 92 -0.33 10.61 0.22
CA ASN A 92 -1.19 11.02 1.36
C ASN A 92 -0.54 11.76 2.53
N VAL A 93 -1.01 12.96 2.95
CA VAL A 93 -0.10 13.86 3.67
C VAL A 93 -0.72 14.92 4.63
N ASN A 94 -1.67 14.56 5.49
CA ASN A 94 -2.48 15.43 6.42
C ASN A 94 -3.94 15.58 6.02
N GLY A 95 -4.30 15.24 4.79
CA GLY A 95 -5.67 15.49 4.38
C GLY A 95 -5.96 15.30 2.90
N THR A 96 -5.11 14.65 2.11
CA THR A 96 -4.68 15.18 0.80
C THR A 96 -3.81 14.21 -0.10
N LEU A 97 -4.04 14.11 -1.43
CA LEU A 97 -3.55 13.20 -2.54
C LEU A 97 -2.13 13.38 -3.20
N PHE A 98 -1.96 12.51 -4.22
CA PHE A 98 -0.99 12.02 -5.24
C PHE A 98 -1.04 11.98 -6.84
N PHE A 99 -1.40 12.91 -7.80
CA PHE A 99 -1.67 12.63 -9.29
C PHE A 99 -1.45 13.78 -10.51
N ALA A 100 -0.70 14.14 -11.68
CA ALA A 100 0.49 14.05 -12.75
C ALA A 100 0.66 13.90 -14.36
N ALA A 101 -0.15 14.34 -15.36
CA ALA A 101 0.26 14.29 -16.81
C ALA A 101 0.43 15.59 -17.66
N THR A 102 0.31 15.37 -18.96
CA THR A 102 0.15 16.31 -20.07
C THR A 102 -0.90 17.37 -19.82
N ASN A 103 -1.25 18.11 -20.84
CA ASN A 103 -2.50 18.83 -20.83
C ASN A 103 -3.05 19.05 -22.25
N GLY A 104 -2.54 18.27 -23.20
CA GLY A 104 -2.66 18.50 -24.64
C GLY A 104 -1.67 19.54 -25.20
N VAL A 105 -1.09 20.42 -24.39
CA VAL A 105 -0.08 21.40 -24.81
C VAL A 105 1.31 21.06 -24.25
N ASN A 106 1.39 20.29 -23.16
CA ASN A 106 2.61 20.07 -22.36
C ASN A 106 2.80 18.59 -21.91
N GLY A 107 3.88 18.24 -21.21
CA GLY A 107 4.31 16.84 -20.95
C GLY A 107 3.74 16.17 -19.69
N ILE A 108 4.20 15.01 -19.23
CA ILE A 108 3.65 14.28 -18.07
C ILE A 108 3.97 14.89 -16.66
N GLU A 109 3.04 15.71 -16.12
CA GLU A 109 3.13 16.67 -14.99
C GLU A 109 1.90 16.77 -14.01
N LEU A 110 1.95 17.09 -12.67
CA LEU A 110 0.90 17.03 -11.53
C LEU A 110 -0.65 17.21 -11.62
N TRP A 111 -1.43 17.54 -10.54
CA TRP A 111 -2.91 17.90 -10.47
C TRP A 111 -3.49 18.22 -9.00
N LYS A 112 -4.42 19.17 -8.64
CA LYS A 112 -4.72 19.85 -7.34
C LYS A 112 -6.17 19.62 -7.08
N THR A 113 -6.51 19.14 -5.91
CA THR A 113 -7.71 18.37 -5.79
C THR A 113 -8.09 18.13 -4.33
N ASP A 114 -8.29 19.18 -3.52
CA ASP A 114 -8.85 18.98 -2.18
C ASP A 114 -10.17 18.23 -2.21
N GLY A 115 -10.84 18.41 -3.37
CA GLY A 115 -13.30 17.88 -4.68
C GLY A 115 -13.89 18.53 -5.92
N THR A 116 -14.46 19.68 -5.62
CA THR A 116 -14.73 20.70 -6.54
C THR A 116 -13.64 20.88 -7.57
N GLU A 117 -14.09 21.23 -8.74
CA GLU A 117 -13.23 21.49 -9.87
C GLU A 117 -12.74 22.92 -9.91
N SER A 118 -13.40 23.76 -9.13
CA SER A 118 -12.76 24.86 -8.48
C SER A 118 -11.89 24.41 -7.29
N GLY A 119 -11.39 23.19 -7.36
CA GLY A 119 -10.16 22.73 -6.76
C GLY A 119 -9.00 22.56 -7.77
N THR A 120 -9.34 22.40 -9.04
CA THR A 120 -8.50 21.89 -10.12
C THR A 120 -7.43 22.79 -10.70
N VAL A 121 -6.34 23.04 -10.00
CA VAL A 121 -5.46 24.14 -10.41
C VAL A 121 -4.01 24.02 -9.89
N MET A 122 -3.00 24.20 -10.73
CA MET A 122 -1.61 23.72 -10.71
C MET A 122 -0.66 23.77 -9.46
N VAL A 123 0.64 23.72 -9.72
CA VAL A 123 1.92 23.60 -9.00
C VAL A 123 2.96 24.07 -10.03
N LEU A 124 4.10 24.65 -9.66
CA LEU A 124 4.92 25.33 -10.66
C LEU A 124 5.41 24.36 -11.69
N ASP A 125 5.49 24.88 -12.89
CA ASP A 125 5.66 24.15 -14.10
C ASP A 125 7.19 24.03 -14.33
N ILE A 126 7.59 22.84 -14.76
CA ILE A 126 8.87 22.18 -14.47
C ILE A 126 9.74 21.83 -15.69
N ASN A 127 9.32 21.05 -16.70
CA ASN A 127 10.08 20.78 -17.94
C ASN A 127 9.78 21.56 -19.23
N THR A 128 10.34 22.77 -19.38
CA THR A 128 9.77 23.75 -20.30
C THR A 128 9.62 23.31 -21.75
N GLY A 129 8.48 23.66 -22.35
CA GLY A 129 7.97 23.03 -23.55
C GLY A 129 7.24 21.74 -23.22
N ALA A 130 6.76 20.99 -24.22
CA ALA A 130 6.00 19.77 -23.98
C ALA A 130 6.86 18.55 -23.60
N GLY A 131 7.86 18.76 -22.73
CA GLY A 131 8.77 17.72 -22.26
C GLY A 131 8.28 17.12 -20.95
N ASN A 132 8.20 15.79 -20.84
CA ASN A 132 7.71 15.14 -19.62
C ASN A 132 8.71 15.22 -18.48
N SER A 133 8.23 15.55 -17.30
CA SER A 133 9.03 15.45 -16.08
C SER A 133 8.86 14.14 -15.29
N SER A 134 8.29 13.13 -15.96
CA SER A 134 8.72 11.71 -15.91
C SER A 134 8.72 11.03 -14.53
N ILE A 135 7.63 10.37 -14.16
CA ILE A 135 7.40 9.91 -12.78
C ILE A 135 7.33 8.40 -12.60
N THR A 136 7.79 7.95 -11.43
CA THR A 136 7.71 6.59 -10.93
C THR A 136 7.23 6.43 -9.47
N THR A 137 7.23 7.44 -8.58
CA THR A 137 7.10 7.16 -7.12
C THR A 137 6.66 8.32 -6.21
N THR A 138 6.04 8.03 -5.03
CA THR A 138 5.82 8.95 -3.88
C THR A 138 5.57 8.27 -2.50
N ILE A 139 5.64 8.98 -1.34
CA ILE A 139 5.05 8.58 -0.01
C ILE A 139 4.75 9.76 0.99
N ASN A 140 4.57 9.57 2.33
CA ASN A 140 4.43 10.58 3.43
C ASN A 140 5.27 10.38 4.71
N PHE A 141 5.35 11.45 5.52
CA PHE A 141 6.20 11.80 6.65
C PHE A 141 5.73 13.06 7.43
N GLY A 142 5.69 13.09 8.77
CA GLY A 142 5.71 14.39 9.49
C GLY A 142 4.63 15.42 9.09
N GLY A 143 3.55 14.93 8.48
CA GLY A 143 2.47 15.69 7.86
C GLY A 143 2.73 16.14 6.42
N THR A 144 3.70 15.54 5.73
CA THR A 144 4.45 16.04 4.58
C THR A 144 5.09 14.86 3.72
N LEU A 145 5.45 14.89 2.41
CA LEU A 145 5.45 13.73 1.47
C LEU A 145 6.68 13.46 0.57
N PHE A 146 6.73 12.49 -0.38
CA PHE A 146 7.92 12.00 -1.16
C PHE A 146 7.77 11.75 -2.69
N PHE A 147 8.83 11.70 -3.57
CA PHE A 147 8.75 11.84 -5.08
C PHE A 147 9.89 11.45 -6.11
N ASN A 148 9.85 11.90 -7.39
CA ASN A 148 11.02 12.09 -8.31
C ASN A 148 11.22 13.40 -9.19
N ALA A 149 10.57 13.68 -10.35
CA ALA A 149 10.60 14.92 -11.21
C ALA A 149 11.74 15.35 -12.18
N ASN A 150 11.45 15.56 -13.48
CA ASN A 150 12.39 15.99 -14.55
C ASN A 150 12.09 17.27 -15.36
N SER A 151 12.49 18.46 -14.92
CA SER A 151 12.47 19.77 -15.62
C SER A 151 13.15 20.02 -16.99
N ASN A 152 13.75 19.09 -17.71
CA ASN A 152 14.44 19.38 -18.97
C ASN A 152 14.72 18.07 -19.68
N VAL A 153 13.92 17.75 -20.69
CA VAL A 153 14.07 16.51 -21.48
C VAL A 153 15.45 16.35 -22.12
N SER A 154 16.27 17.40 -22.23
CA SER A 154 17.50 17.36 -23.03
C SER A 154 18.66 16.58 -22.41
N GLN A 155 18.69 16.33 -21.09
CA GLN A 155 19.83 15.62 -20.47
C GLN A 155 19.41 14.46 -19.51
N ASN A 156 18.10 14.17 -19.35
CA ASN A 156 17.46 12.95 -18.75
C ASN A 156 17.46 12.78 -17.21
N ASP A 157 16.53 13.45 -16.53
CA ASP A 157 16.99 14.25 -15.41
C ASP A 157 15.85 14.47 -14.40
N THR A 158 15.58 13.57 -13.46
CA THR A 158 14.36 13.21 -12.66
C THR A 158 14.18 13.38 -11.07
N GLU A 159 14.92 14.23 -10.29
CA GLU A 159 15.17 14.82 -8.89
C GLU A 159 14.85 14.34 -7.42
N LEU A 160 15.17 15.19 -6.35
CA LEU A 160 14.39 15.78 -5.17
C LEU A 160 14.20 17.30 -5.05
N TRP A 161 13.01 17.65 -4.54
CA TRP A 161 12.52 18.88 -3.95
C TRP A 161 11.35 18.49 -2.97
N LYS A 162 11.17 19.06 -1.75
CA LYS A 162 10.16 18.83 -0.69
C LYS A 162 8.72 19.49 -0.51
N SER A 163 7.67 19.17 -1.28
CA SER A 163 6.26 19.67 -1.58
C SER A 163 4.92 20.04 -0.72
N ASP A 164 4.72 21.00 0.21
CA ASP A 164 3.41 21.69 0.53
C ASP A 164 2.65 22.44 -0.63
N GLY A 165 2.68 21.93 -1.85
CA GLY A 165 1.88 22.35 -3.01
C GLY A 165 1.89 23.78 -3.61
N THR A 166 2.05 24.87 -2.85
CA THR A 166 1.81 26.26 -3.30
C THR A 166 2.97 26.96 -4.05
N ALA A 167 3.40 28.20 -3.68
CA ALA A 167 4.59 28.85 -4.27
C ALA A 167 5.72 29.73 -3.53
N GLY A 168 5.93 30.05 -2.21
CA GLY A 168 7.34 30.31 -1.66
C GLY A 168 7.94 29.82 -0.27
N GLY A 169 8.83 28.80 -0.08
CA GLY A 169 9.92 28.23 -0.92
C GLY A 169 10.07 26.71 -1.27
N THR A 170 10.29 26.35 -2.58
CA THR A 170 10.15 25.03 -3.30
C THR A 170 11.31 24.54 -4.14
N MET A 171 12.40 24.41 -3.46
CA MET A 171 13.67 24.18 -4.05
C MET A 171 14.04 22.67 -4.24
N LYS A 172 14.72 22.30 -5.35
CA LYS A 172 15.42 21.03 -5.69
C LYS A 172 16.50 20.76 -4.73
N VAL A 173 16.04 20.50 -3.53
CA VAL A 173 16.70 20.89 -2.31
C VAL A 173 18.22 20.91 -2.35
N LYS A 174 18.94 20.02 -3.01
CA LYS A 174 20.35 20.12 -3.19
C LYS A 174 20.76 19.31 -4.41
N ASP A 175 21.66 19.85 -5.22
CA ASP A 175 22.05 19.21 -6.46
C ASP A 175 23.09 18.18 -6.15
N ILE A 176 22.59 17.05 -5.69
CA ILE A 176 23.37 15.84 -5.53
C ILE A 176 24.50 15.75 -6.44
N ALA A 177 24.15 15.67 -7.67
CA ALA A 177 25.12 15.34 -8.61
C ALA A 177 25.75 16.62 -9.06
N PRO A 178 27.08 16.59 -9.21
CA PRO A 178 28.00 17.20 -10.20
C PRO A 178 28.17 16.58 -11.64
N GLY A 179 27.37 16.87 -12.67
CA GLY A 179 27.79 16.70 -14.11
C GLY A 179 26.96 17.57 -15.10
N ILE A 180 26.65 17.12 -16.33
CA ILE A 180 25.66 17.77 -17.25
C ILE A 180 24.81 16.75 -18.05
N SER A 181 24.52 15.56 -17.49
CA SER A 181 24.00 14.37 -18.24
C SER A 181 23.89 13.05 -17.44
N ALA A 182 24.20 13.03 -16.14
CA ALA A 182 24.40 11.80 -15.38
C ALA A 182 23.16 11.36 -14.58
N ALA A 183 22.23 10.63 -15.22
CA ALA A 183 20.81 10.35 -14.83
C ALA A 183 20.62 9.61 -13.51
N SER A 184 19.86 10.10 -12.53
CA SER A 184 20.06 9.75 -11.12
C SER A 184 19.46 8.42 -10.61
N VAL A 185 18.57 7.80 -11.39
CA VAL A 185 17.90 6.47 -11.32
C VAL A 185 17.42 5.89 -10.00
N PRO A 186 16.24 6.28 -9.52
CA PRO A 186 15.30 5.27 -8.92
C PRO A 186 13.73 5.41 -8.94
N GLY A 187 13.06 4.70 -7.99
CA GLY A 187 11.77 5.02 -7.30
C GLY A 187 11.95 5.11 -5.75
N ASN A 188 10.96 4.74 -4.88
CA ASN A 188 11.10 3.99 -3.58
C ASN A 188 10.95 4.64 -2.15
N PHE A 189 9.87 4.45 -1.32
CA PHE A 189 9.75 5.12 0.03
C PHE A 189 8.90 4.60 1.28
N CYS A 190 9.18 5.02 2.56
CA CYS A 190 8.38 5.11 3.86
C CYS A 190 9.09 5.76 5.14
N ASP A 191 8.36 6.04 6.25
CA ASP A 191 8.76 6.75 7.51
C ASP A 191 8.91 5.91 8.79
N VAL A 192 9.79 6.33 9.72
CA VAL A 192 9.74 5.99 11.17
C VAL A 192 10.16 7.18 12.04
N ASN A 193 9.58 7.39 13.23
CA ASN A 193 10.08 8.32 14.25
C ASN A 193 10.15 9.83 13.91
N GLY A 194 9.61 10.30 12.79
CA GLY A 194 10.01 11.64 12.33
C GLY A 194 11.32 11.56 11.56
N VAL A 195 11.58 10.44 10.90
CA VAL A 195 12.84 10.09 10.27
C VAL A 195 12.56 9.33 8.92
N LEU A 196 13.43 9.25 7.84
CA LEU A 196 13.24 8.80 6.40
C LEU A 196 14.57 8.41 5.63
N PHE A 197 14.81 7.18 5.06
CA PHE A 197 16.13 6.77 4.45
C PHE A 197 16.19 5.77 3.24
N PHE A 198 16.61 5.88 1.94
CA PHE A 198 17.76 6.32 1.11
C PHE A 198 17.76 6.00 -0.45
N THR A 199 16.85 6.31 -1.39
CA THR A 199 17.16 6.19 -2.88
C THR A 199 17.83 7.39 -3.59
N ALA A 200 18.62 7.15 -4.67
CA ALA A 200 19.22 8.15 -5.59
C ALA A 200 20.65 8.75 -5.28
N THR A 201 21.57 8.69 -6.27
CA THR A 201 23.00 9.15 -6.52
C THR A 201 24.05 9.75 -5.54
N ASN A 202 25.35 9.35 -5.71
CA ASN A 202 26.70 10.03 -5.57
C ASN A 202 27.71 10.34 -6.75
N GLY A 203 27.70 9.81 -7.98
CA GLY A 203 28.63 10.22 -9.06
C GLY A 203 29.86 9.52 -9.30
N VAL A 204 30.09 8.55 -8.48
CA VAL A 204 31.34 7.90 -8.53
C VAL A 204 31.12 6.44 -8.08
N ASN A 205 30.10 6.16 -7.27
CA ASN A 205 29.67 4.84 -6.78
C ASN A 205 28.28 4.32 -7.31
N GLY A 206 28.05 3.49 -8.36
CA GLY A 206 26.69 2.96 -8.75
C GLY A 206 25.65 2.55 -7.66
N LEU A 207 24.37 2.30 -7.98
CA LEU A 207 23.12 2.37 -7.14
C LEU A 207 23.17 2.41 -5.56
N GLU A 208 24.09 3.18 -4.95
CA GLU A 208 24.49 3.62 -3.55
C GLU A 208 23.47 3.99 -2.46
N LEU A 209 24.01 4.72 -1.49
CA LEU A 209 23.43 5.29 -0.05
C LEU A 209 23.34 7.53 0.65
N TRP A 210 22.51 8.43 1.35
CA TRP A 210 22.95 9.49 2.23
C TRP A 210 22.12 9.39 3.52
N LYS A 211 22.16 10.43 4.37
CA LYS A 211 21.13 10.87 5.31
C LYS A 211 20.08 11.75 4.64
N THR A 212 18.98 12.10 5.30
CA THR A 212 18.60 13.50 5.53
C THR A 212 17.61 13.66 6.62
N ASP A 213 17.44 14.86 7.21
CA ASP A 213 16.20 15.27 7.86
C ASP A 213 15.09 16.12 7.07
N GLY A 214 15.26 17.05 6.12
CA GLY A 214 14.56 18.34 5.77
C GLY A 214 15.02 19.88 5.51
N THR A 215 16.09 20.77 5.46
CA THR A 215 17.50 21.36 5.80
C THR A 215 18.90 20.92 5.31
N ASP A 216 19.73 21.82 4.76
CA ASP A 216 21.15 21.52 4.39
C ASP A 216 22.09 21.40 5.61
N ALA A 217 21.55 21.19 6.79
CA ALA A 217 22.28 20.52 7.84
C ALA A 217 22.36 18.99 7.64
N GLY A 218 21.32 18.26 7.17
CA GLY A 218 21.23 16.81 7.43
C GLY A 218 21.38 15.74 6.35
N THR A 219 21.11 15.86 5.03
CA THR A 219 21.61 14.82 4.07
C THR A 219 23.10 14.72 4.14
N VAL A 220 23.66 13.55 4.44
CA VAL A 220 25.09 13.35 4.70
C VAL A 220 25.60 11.89 4.65
N LEU A 221 26.94 11.60 4.67
CA LEU A 221 27.52 10.26 4.31
C LEU A 221 27.52 9.38 5.50
N VAL A 222 27.63 8.14 5.11
CA VAL A 222 27.16 6.92 5.62
C VAL A 222 28.50 6.06 5.60
N LYS A 223 28.68 4.74 5.42
CA LYS A 223 29.84 3.91 5.90
C LYS A 223 30.57 2.77 4.98
N ASP A 224 31.66 2.84 3.98
CA ASP A 224 32.48 4.18 2.41
C ASP A 224 32.21 1.93 3.44
N ILE A 225 31.57 0.77 2.83
CA ILE A 225 31.32 -0.67 3.00
C ILE A 225 32.04 -1.47 1.89
N LEU A 226 31.40 -1.48 0.72
CA LEU A 226 31.65 -2.17 -0.51
C LEU A 226 31.80 -1.05 -1.58
N PRO A 227 32.88 -1.12 -2.40
CA PRO A 227 33.18 -0.16 -3.53
C PRO A 227 33.17 -0.43 -5.11
N GLY A 228 32.36 0.26 -5.95
CA GLY A 228 32.38 0.37 -7.46
C GLY A 228 31.10 0.05 -8.30
N PHE A 229 30.61 1.01 -9.13
CA PHE A 229 29.37 0.96 -10.00
C PHE A 229 29.08 -0.41 -10.64
N PRO A 230 27.84 -0.98 -10.55
CA PRO A 230 26.57 -0.31 -10.92
C PRO A 230 25.46 -0.30 -9.90
N GLY A 231 25.52 -1.23 -8.94
CA GLY A 231 24.50 -1.46 -7.95
C GLY A 231 24.76 -0.55 -6.76
N SER A 232 23.87 -0.45 -5.79
CA SER A 232 23.09 -1.59 -5.40
C SER A 232 21.86 -1.85 -6.23
N ASN A 233 20.82 -1.01 -6.12
CA ASN A 233 19.43 -1.13 -6.61
C ASN A 233 18.42 -1.75 -5.62
N ILE A 234 17.82 -0.96 -4.70
CA ILE A 234 16.74 -1.29 -3.73
C ILE A 234 15.34 -0.92 -4.27
N THR A 235 14.26 -1.53 -3.72
CA THR A 235 12.86 -1.04 -3.67
C THR A 235 12.07 -1.41 -2.36
N ASN A 236 10.73 -1.16 -2.29
CA ASN A 236 9.64 -1.54 -1.32
C ASN A 236 9.54 -1.16 0.21
N MET A 237 9.25 0.05 0.68
CA MET A 237 9.57 0.50 2.06
C MET A 237 8.36 0.65 3.06
N CYS A 238 8.53 0.49 4.41
CA CYS A 238 7.50 0.48 5.51
C CYS A 238 8.12 0.67 6.97
N ASN A 239 7.39 0.81 8.13
CA ASN A 239 7.71 1.40 9.49
C ASN A 239 7.99 0.49 10.81
N VAL A 240 8.78 0.90 11.87
CA VAL A 240 9.08 0.23 13.23
C VAL A 240 8.81 1.13 14.47
N ASN A 241 8.74 0.58 15.72
CA ASN A 241 9.23 1.14 17.01
C ASN A 241 10.64 1.84 16.96
N GLY A 242 10.79 2.96 16.28
CA GLY A 242 12.06 3.69 16.20
C GLY A 242 13.09 3.24 15.17
N VAL A 243 13.58 1.99 15.23
CA VAL A 243 14.70 1.39 14.43
C VAL A 243 14.29 0.95 12.95
N LEU A 244 15.15 0.59 11.96
CA LEU A 244 14.98 0.33 10.50
C LEU A 244 15.20 -1.12 10.16
N PHE A 245 14.46 -1.73 9.20
CA PHE A 245 14.64 -2.99 8.43
C PHE A 245 14.73 -2.59 6.87
N PHE A 246 15.74 -2.96 6.01
CA PHE A 246 16.11 -2.23 4.71
C PHE A 246 17.25 -2.78 3.72
N MET A 247 17.39 -2.66 2.36
CA MET A 247 18.25 -3.55 1.46
C MET A 247 19.72 -3.24 0.92
N ALA A 248 20.65 -4.20 0.76
CA ALA A 248 22.08 -4.05 0.33
C ALA A 248 22.53 -4.83 -0.96
N ASN A 249 23.83 -4.94 -1.29
CA ASN A 249 24.40 -5.73 -2.43
C ASN A 249 25.41 -6.80 -1.96
N THR A 250 26.31 -7.34 -2.82
CA THR A 250 27.55 -8.06 -2.44
C THR A 250 28.60 -8.36 -3.57
N ASN A 251 28.31 -8.77 -4.83
CA ASN A 251 29.42 -9.11 -5.78
C ASN A 251 29.20 -9.06 -7.33
N ASN A 252 30.18 -8.54 -8.11
CA ASN A 252 30.03 -8.30 -9.58
C ASN A 252 29.72 -9.55 -10.39
N SER A 253 30.11 -10.67 -9.83
CA SER A 253 29.78 -12.00 -10.30
C SER A 253 28.28 -12.21 -10.53
N SER A 254 27.41 -11.46 -9.84
CA SER A 254 25.96 -11.68 -9.87
C SER A 254 25.17 -10.39 -9.54
N PRO A 255 24.44 -9.77 -10.50
CA PRO A 255 23.48 -8.67 -10.28
C PRO A 255 22.20 -9.12 -9.56
N THR A 256 22.35 -10.20 -8.81
CA THR A 256 21.43 -10.89 -7.94
C THR A 256 22.30 -11.41 -6.79
N SER A 257 22.82 -10.57 -5.90
CA SER A 257 23.64 -10.99 -4.74
C SER A 257 23.58 -10.07 -3.49
N GLN A 258 22.59 -10.13 -2.58
CA GLN A 258 22.14 -8.89 -1.87
C GLN A 258 22.26 -8.74 -0.29
N GLU A 259 22.56 -9.76 0.55
CA GLU A 259 22.24 -9.97 2.02
C GLU A 259 21.85 -8.88 3.07
N LEU A 260 21.37 -9.31 4.27
CA LEU A 260 20.62 -8.52 5.28
C LEU A 260 21.25 -8.21 6.65
N TRP A 261 21.02 -6.99 7.13
CA TRP A 261 21.73 -6.15 8.10
C TRP A 261 20.86 -5.53 9.20
N LYS A 262 21.42 -4.70 10.14
CA LYS A 262 20.98 -3.53 11.01
C LYS A 262 21.19 -2.14 10.44
N SER A 263 20.38 -1.13 10.81
CA SER A 263 20.84 0.27 10.78
C SER A 263 20.39 1.13 11.97
N ASP A 264 21.23 1.56 12.93
CA ASP A 264 20.98 2.68 13.87
C ASP A 264 21.14 4.03 13.18
N GLY A 265 22.35 4.24 12.66
CA GLY A 265 22.74 5.13 11.57
C GLY A 265 23.74 6.15 12.00
N THR A 266 24.46 5.92 13.07
CA THR A 266 25.60 6.76 13.39
C THR A 266 26.74 6.51 12.40
N GLU A 267 27.83 5.96 12.90
CA GLU A 267 28.98 5.43 12.19
C GLU A 267 29.25 4.00 12.70
N VAL A 268 28.37 3.43 13.55
CA VAL A 268 28.55 2.09 14.12
C VAL A 268 27.28 1.22 14.15
N GLY A 269 26.10 1.77 13.91
CA GLY A 269 24.80 1.12 14.05
C GLY A 269 24.37 0.09 13.01
N THR A 270 25.19 -0.22 12.00
CA THR A 270 24.91 -0.93 10.70
C THR A 270 25.41 -2.38 10.75
N VAL A 271 25.05 -3.39 9.86
CA VAL A 271 25.68 -4.79 9.62
C VAL A 271 24.75 -6.07 9.53
N SER A 272 25.14 -7.28 9.00
CA SER A 272 24.33 -8.53 8.60
C SER A 272 24.36 -10.00 9.25
N VAL A 273 23.26 -10.64 9.83
CA VAL A 273 22.92 -11.56 11.07
C VAL A 273 23.57 -12.85 11.83
N LYS A 274 23.48 -14.18 11.58
CA LYS A 274 24.13 -15.38 12.30
C LYS A 274 25.38 -16.20 11.80
N VAL A 275 25.32 -17.15 10.84
CA VAL A 275 26.44 -18.01 10.25
C VAL A 275 26.35 -18.66 8.79
N ILE A 276 25.27 -18.64 7.95
CA ILE A 276 25.24 -19.33 6.60
C ILE A 276 26.04 -18.54 5.54
N HIS A 277 26.10 -19.02 4.29
CA HIS A 277 25.62 -18.31 3.08
C HIS A 277 25.42 -19.37 1.93
N PHE A 278 24.48 -19.39 0.93
CA PHE A 278 24.36 -20.53 -0.07
C PHE A 278 23.46 -20.48 -1.42
N GLY A 279 23.85 -19.97 -2.62
CA GLY A 279 23.31 -20.37 -3.98
C GLY A 279 22.80 -19.42 -5.11
N THR A 280 22.98 -19.76 -6.40
CA THR A 280 23.17 -18.88 -7.62
C THR A 280 21.94 -18.28 -8.38
N THR A 281 20.75 -18.08 -7.80
CA THR A 281 19.48 -17.82 -8.55
C THR A 281 18.48 -16.77 -7.96
N GLY A 282 18.93 -15.60 -7.50
CA GLY A 282 18.09 -14.49 -7.01
C GLY A 282 17.86 -14.50 -5.49
N SER A 283 16.82 -13.86 -4.93
CA SER A 283 16.32 -14.10 -3.56
C SER A 283 14.83 -14.38 -3.38
N LEU A 284 13.89 -13.68 -4.02
CA LEU A 284 14.03 -12.44 -4.77
C LEU A 284 13.87 -11.16 -3.93
N ALA A 285 13.98 -11.20 -2.60
CA ALA A 285 12.92 -11.63 -1.67
C ALA A 285 11.91 -10.52 -1.42
N ALA A 286 10.94 -10.58 -0.48
CA ALA A 286 10.08 -9.43 -0.17
C ALA A 286 9.17 -9.46 1.07
N ASN A 287 8.00 -8.83 0.88
CA ASN A 287 7.11 -7.98 1.66
C ASN A 287 7.22 -7.91 3.14
N PHE A 288 7.09 -6.67 3.57
CA PHE A 288 7.47 -6.28 4.88
C PHE A 288 6.67 -5.10 5.40
N THR A 289 6.39 -5.10 6.71
CA THR A 289 5.05 -4.74 7.21
C THR A 289 4.86 -4.59 8.79
N ASN A 290 5.26 -3.60 9.63
CA ASN A 290 5.11 -3.47 11.16
C ASN A 290 4.49 -4.57 12.19
N LEU A 291 5.09 -4.98 13.35
CA LEU A 291 4.60 -6.05 14.35
C LEU A 291 4.98 -6.01 15.86
N ASN A 292 4.28 -5.32 16.76
CA ASN A 292 4.54 -5.14 18.21
C ASN A 292 5.99 -5.14 18.82
N GLY A 293 7.08 -5.25 18.06
CA GLY A 293 8.47 -5.43 18.48
C GLY A 293 9.40 -6.33 17.62
N THR A 294 8.96 -6.80 16.42
CA THR A 294 9.44 -8.02 15.72
C THR A 294 9.06 -8.07 14.18
N LEU A 295 9.65 -8.86 13.20
CA LEU A 295 9.50 -8.62 11.70
C LEU A 295 9.56 -9.76 10.61
N ILE A 296 8.60 -9.88 9.67
CA ILE A 296 8.15 -11.12 8.97
C ILE A 296 8.55 -11.41 7.39
N PHE A 297 9.78 -11.72 6.79
CA PHE A 297 10.08 -11.93 5.27
C PHE A 297 10.13 -13.38 4.71
N SER A 298 10.18 -13.65 3.35
CA SER A 298 10.52 -14.99 2.68
C SER A 298 11.97 -15.30 2.12
N ALA A 299 12.56 -16.55 2.17
CA ALA A 299 14.02 -16.91 1.86
C ALA A 299 14.52 -18.37 1.35
N ARG A 300 15.63 -19.11 1.82
CA ARG A 300 16.36 -20.45 1.36
C ARG A 300 17.43 -21.25 2.36
N THR A 301 17.83 -22.54 2.92
CA THR A 301 17.83 -24.19 3.12
C THR A 301 18.33 -25.27 2.10
N SER A 302 17.45 -25.94 1.33
CA SER A 302 17.75 -27.07 0.47
C SER A 302 18.55 -26.58 -0.74
N THR A 303 18.99 -27.39 -1.68
CA THR A 303 19.87 -26.88 -2.76
C THR A 303 19.13 -26.77 -4.09
N THR A 304 17.80 -26.69 -4.07
CA THR A 304 16.96 -27.36 -5.07
C THR A 304 16.42 -26.45 -6.15
N ALA A 305 16.36 -26.99 -7.37
CA ALA A 305 16.12 -26.23 -8.59
C ALA A 305 14.65 -25.82 -8.81
N MET A 306 13.69 -26.55 -8.23
CA MET A 306 12.37 -25.98 -8.01
C MET A 306 12.58 -24.84 -7.01
N PRO A 307 12.17 -23.60 -7.32
CA PRO A 307 12.62 -22.49 -6.52
C PRO A 307 12.07 -22.67 -5.10
N ASP A 308 12.91 -22.35 -4.12
CA ASP A 308 12.95 -22.81 -2.72
C ASP A 308 12.56 -21.82 -1.54
N VAL A 309 11.34 -21.67 -0.98
CA VAL A 309 10.94 -20.69 0.08
C VAL A 309 10.12 -21.16 1.27
N GLU A 310 10.59 -20.56 2.33
CA GLU A 310 9.82 -20.24 3.49
C GLU A 310 9.96 -18.77 3.86
N LEU A 311 9.83 -18.44 5.14
CA LEU A 311 10.05 -17.12 5.70
C LEU A 311 10.88 -17.18 6.98
N TRP A 312 11.65 -16.15 7.33
CA TRP A 312 12.49 -15.95 8.56
C TRP A 312 11.89 -16.09 9.97
N LYS A 313 12.57 -15.73 11.11
CA LYS A 313 12.06 -14.72 12.11
C LYS A 313 13.00 -13.66 12.71
N SER A 314 12.56 -12.45 13.12
CA SER A 314 13.52 -11.33 13.37
C SER A 314 13.36 -10.32 14.52
N ASP A 315 14.34 -10.39 15.44
CA ASP A 315 14.46 -9.59 16.67
C ASP A 315 15.75 -8.76 16.76
N GLY A 316 16.37 -8.46 15.63
CA GLY A 316 17.68 -7.81 15.57
C GLY A 316 18.87 -8.70 15.94
N THR A 317 18.68 -9.95 16.40
CA THR A 317 19.83 -10.75 16.82
C THR A 317 20.04 -12.00 15.99
N SER A 318 21.32 -12.29 15.79
CA SER A 318 21.90 -13.55 15.32
C SER A 318 21.10 -14.79 15.73
N ALA A 319 20.76 -14.90 17.01
CA ALA A 319 20.18 -16.13 17.55
C ALA A 319 18.66 -16.08 17.62
N GLY A 320 18.09 -14.89 17.86
CA GLY A 320 16.66 -14.64 17.75
C GLY A 320 16.28 -14.51 16.30
N THR A 321 16.42 -15.63 15.58
CA THR A 321 16.44 -15.62 14.14
C THR A 321 16.11 -17.02 13.51
N GLY A 322 14.81 -17.33 13.19
CA GLY A 322 14.23 -18.58 12.56
C GLY A 322 13.00 -19.38 13.19
N VAL A 323 12.74 -20.62 12.72
CA VAL A 323 11.58 -21.61 12.84
C VAL A 323 10.32 -21.40 13.76
N LEU A 324 9.11 -21.17 13.20
CA LEU A 324 7.76 -21.45 13.79
C LEU A 324 7.41 -22.84 13.24
N LEU A 325 7.32 -22.98 11.90
CA LEU A 325 6.48 -24.00 11.27
C LEU A 325 6.83 -24.32 9.83
N ASP A 326 6.44 -25.54 9.47
CA ASP A 326 6.32 -26.13 8.15
C ASP A 326 5.11 -27.11 8.28
N ILE A 327 4.16 -27.14 7.34
CA ILE A 327 2.75 -27.68 7.46
C ILE A 327 1.95 -27.76 6.10
N ASN A 328 2.55 -27.51 4.93
CA ASN A 328 3.27 -28.58 4.31
C ASN A 328 4.63 -28.64 4.94
N PRO A 329 4.95 -29.77 5.58
CA PRO A 329 6.30 -30.08 5.91
C PRO A 329 6.92 -30.82 4.71
N GLY A 330 8.08 -30.39 4.23
CA GLY A 330 8.71 -31.01 3.06
C GLY A 330 10.03 -30.35 2.66
N ILE A 331 10.34 -30.32 1.36
CA ILE A 331 11.12 -29.20 0.81
C ILE A 331 10.09 -28.11 0.47
N ALA A 332 9.52 -27.48 1.51
CA ALA A 332 8.14 -26.98 1.55
C ALA A 332 7.98 -25.49 1.95
N SER A 333 6.86 -24.87 1.55
CA SER A 333 6.83 -24.06 0.32
C SER A 333 5.83 -22.95 0.33
N SER A 334 6.15 -21.69 -0.03
CA SER A 334 5.05 -20.71 -0.14
C SER A 334 5.24 -19.32 -0.82
N ASN A 335 4.25 -18.70 -1.54
CA ASN A 335 4.09 -17.55 -2.52
C ASN A 335 3.83 -16.10 -2.07
N PRO A 336 4.26 -15.71 -0.92
CA PRO A 336 3.41 -15.24 0.11
C PRO A 336 3.08 -13.78 -0.16
N THR A 337 1.86 -13.25 -0.27
CA THR A 337 1.71 -11.79 -0.50
C THR A 337 0.77 -11.10 0.44
N SER A 338 0.76 -9.76 0.32
CA SER A 338 -0.27 -8.81 0.72
C SER A 338 -0.63 -8.62 2.17
N PHE A 339 -0.05 -7.56 2.68
CA PHE A 339 0.55 -7.53 3.98
C PHE A 339 0.22 -6.17 4.58
N CYS A 340 -0.20 -6.00 5.86
CA CYS A 340 -0.77 -4.69 6.23
C CYS A 340 -1.05 -4.31 7.71
N ILE A 341 -1.38 -3.02 8.12
CA ILE A 341 -1.71 -2.35 9.53
C ILE A 341 -4.19 -3.01 11.21
N VAL A 342 -4.41 -4.14 11.99
CA VAL A 342 -5.59 -4.97 12.26
C VAL A 342 -5.60 -5.35 13.76
N ASN A 343 -5.94 -4.44 14.70
CA ASN A 343 -5.95 -4.66 16.18
C ASN A 343 -4.70 -5.26 16.87
N GLY A 344 -3.59 -5.49 16.18
CA GLY A 344 -2.55 -6.30 16.79
C GLY A 344 -2.71 -7.82 16.54
N THR A 345 -3.44 -8.20 15.50
CA THR A 345 -3.39 -9.53 14.87
C THR A 345 -3.34 -9.33 13.35
N LEU A 346 -2.94 -10.36 12.60
CA LEU A 346 -2.60 -10.19 11.19
C LEU A 346 -2.69 -11.48 10.38
N PHE A 347 -2.89 -11.49 9.06
CA PHE A 347 -3.35 -12.68 8.34
C PHE A 347 -2.69 -13.02 6.94
N PHE A 348 -2.62 -14.32 6.47
CA PHE A 348 -1.70 -14.77 5.37
C PHE A 348 -1.96 -16.11 4.47
N ASN A 349 -1.76 -16.13 3.10
CA ASN A 349 -2.08 -17.09 1.91
C ASN A 349 -1.63 -18.53 2.05
N ALA A 350 -1.45 -19.00 3.26
CA ALA A 350 -0.39 -19.94 3.47
C ALA A 350 -0.87 -21.34 3.22
N GLU A 351 -0.18 -22.13 2.38
CA GLU A 351 -0.96 -23.13 1.67
C GLU A 351 -0.82 -24.58 1.97
N GLY A 352 -2.00 -25.15 2.41
CA GLY A 352 -2.79 -26.35 2.96
C GLY A 352 -3.29 -27.72 2.48
N SER A 353 -2.82 -28.76 3.15
CA SER A 353 -2.88 -30.14 2.67
C SER A 353 -4.22 -30.54 2.04
N GLY A 354 -4.28 -30.40 0.71
CA GLY A 354 -5.43 -30.73 -0.13
C GLY A 354 -6.60 -29.74 -0.22
N THR A 355 -6.43 -28.43 -0.03
CA THR A 355 -7.56 -27.47 0.20
C THR A 355 -7.57 -26.09 -0.58
N GLY A 356 -6.69 -25.86 -1.59
CA GLY A 356 -6.44 -24.60 -2.35
C GLY A 356 -6.07 -23.26 -1.64
N ALA A 357 -5.32 -22.31 -2.26
CA ALA A 357 -4.93 -20.89 -1.84
C ALA A 357 -5.56 -20.04 -0.65
N GLU A 358 -6.21 -20.63 0.37
CA GLU A 358 -6.63 -20.14 1.70
C GLU A 358 -5.51 -19.55 2.64
N ILE A 359 -5.57 -19.80 3.97
CA ILE A 359 -5.79 -18.75 4.99
C ILE A 359 -5.18 -19.10 6.40
N TRP A 360 -5.94 -19.28 7.53
CA TRP A 360 -5.65 -20.06 8.78
C TRP A 360 -5.94 -19.37 10.27
N LYS A 361 -5.30 -18.31 10.90
CA LYS A 361 -5.50 -17.18 11.96
C LYS A 361 -4.11 -16.49 12.43
N THR A 362 -3.83 -15.64 13.48
CA THR A 362 -2.49 -15.52 14.24
C THR A 362 -2.33 -14.29 15.20
N ASP A 363 -1.17 -14.14 15.86
CA ASP A 363 -0.60 -13.07 16.72
C ASP A 363 0.93 -12.78 16.51
N GLY A 364 1.69 -13.77 15.98
CA GLY A 364 3.15 -13.79 15.79
C GLY A 364 3.76 -15.18 16.03
N THR A 365 3.09 -16.04 16.82
CA THR A 365 3.64 -17.18 17.57
C THR A 365 3.17 -18.57 17.08
N ALA A 366 3.93 -19.66 17.32
CA ALA A 366 3.73 -20.93 16.58
C ALA A 366 2.46 -21.70 16.99
N ALA A 367 1.83 -21.28 18.08
CA ALA A 367 0.55 -21.78 18.57
C ALA A 367 -0.58 -20.75 18.37
N GLY A 368 -0.25 -19.46 18.27
CA GLY A 368 -0.95 -18.52 17.37
C GLY A 368 -0.70 -18.91 15.92
N THR A 369 -0.90 -20.20 15.65
CA THR A 369 -0.95 -20.90 14.37
C THR A 369 -2.13 -21.97 14.42
N VAL A 370 -3.45 -21.63 14.81
CA VAL A 370 -4.94 -22.18 14.91
C VAL A 370 -6.28 -21.92 13.87
N LEU A 371 -6.77 -22.80 12.86
CA LEU A 371 -7.75 -23.13 11.68
C LEU A 371 -9.25 -23.66 11.65
N VAL A 372 -10.12 -23.26 10.68
CA VAL A 372 -11.38 -23.97 10.27
C VAL A 372 -11.72 -23.87 8.76
N LYS A 373 -12.27 -22.75 8.21
CA LYS A 373 -12.95 -22.82 6.89
C LYS A 373 -12.02 -23.05 5.70
N ASP A 374 -12.44 -24.02 4.92
CA ASP A 374 -12.15 -24.14 3.51
C ASP A 374 -13.45 -23.74 2.79
N LEU A 375 -13.42 -22.76 1.89
CA LEU A 375 -14.59 -22.18 1.25
C LEU A 375 -14.50 -22.13 -0.28
N TYR A 376 -13.43 -22.67 -0.88
CA TYR A 376 -13.56 -23.49 -2.08
C TYR A 376 -12.89 -24.86 -1.91
N PRO A 377 -13.66 -25.82 -1.35
CA PRO A 377 -13.18 -27.14 -1.01
C PRO A 377 -12.42 -27.90 -2.10
N GLY A 378 -11.24 -28.39 -1.72
CA GLY A 378 -10.38 -29.30 -2.51
C GLY A 378 -9.01 -28.69 -2.82
N SER A 379 -8.11 -29.40 -3.49
CA SER A 379 -6.76 -28.96 -3.94
C SER A 379 -6.82 -27.89 -5.05
N VAL A 380 -7.64 -26.91 -4.79
CA VAL A 380 -8.43 -26.10 -5.71
C VAL A 380 -8.06 -24.68 -5.29
N GLY A 381 -9.00 -23.79 -5.03
CA GLY A 381 -8.80 -22.60 -4.25
C GLY A 381 -8.38 -21.27 -4.86
N SER A 382 -9.17 -20.71 -5.72
CA SER A 382 -9.73 -19.42 -5.37
C SER A 382 -8.91 -18.19 -4.93
N VAL A 383 -7.58 -18.04 -4.91
CA VAL A 383 -7.05 -16.90 -5.69
C VAL A 383 -6.22 -15.69 -5.18
N PRO A 384 -5.84 -15.44 -3.92
CA PRO A 384 -6.41 -14.22 -3.35
C PRO A 384 -6.18 -12.79 -3.90
N GLY A 385 -5.94 -11.79 -3.06
CA GLY A 385 -5.51 -10.49 -3.54
C GLY A 385 -6.50 -9.43 -3.28
N ASN A 386 -6.01 -8.53 -2.46
CA ASN A 386 -6.35 -7.15 -2.37
C ASN A 386 -7.25 -6.73 -1.19
N PHE A 387 -6.74 -5.79 -0.40
CA PHE A 387 -6.57 -5.98 1.03
C PHE A 387 -6.52 -4.61 1.76
N LEU A 388 -7.13 -4.32 2.92
CA LEU A 388 -7.26 -2.92 3.45
C LEU A 388 -7.38 -2.70 4.94
N ALA A 389 -7.18 -1.46 5.47
CA ALA A 389 -7.24 -0.79 6.83
C ALA A 389 -8.48 0.02 7.17
N VAL A 390 -9.37 -0.46 8.06
CA VAL A 390 -10.77 -0.02 8.01
C VAL A 390 -11.76 -0.58 9.12
N ASN A 391 -11.67 -0.32 10.44
CA ASN A 391 -12.56 -0.83 11.56
C ASN A 391 -12.84 -2.35 11.63
N ASN A 392 -13.13 -2.88 12.82
CA ASN A 392 -12.30 -3.95 13.40
C ASN A 392 -12.42 -5.40 12.87
N LEU A 393 -12.24 -5.60 11.57
CA LEU A 393 -12.84 -6.62 10.69
C LEU A 393 -11.99 -6.97 9.43
N LEU A 394 -12.59 -7.37 8.28
CA LEU A 394 -11.91 -7.60 6.99
C LEU A 394 -12.91 -7.69 5.75
N TYR A 395 -12.61 -7.30 4.49
CA TYR A 395 -13.15 -7.27 3.07
C TYR A 395 -12.19 -7.68 1.86
N PHE A 396 -12.55 -8.27 0.66
CA PHE A 396 -11.58 -8.95 -0.30
C PHE A 396 -12.10 -9.47 -1.76
N LYS A 397 -11.35 -9.88 -2.85
CA LYS A 397 -11.71 -10.40 -4.29
C LYS A 397 -12.37 -11.81 -4.49
N GLY A 398 -13.41 -12.27 -3.76
CA GLY A 398 -13.75 -13.70 -3.40
C GLY A 398 -13.55 -14.95 -4.33
N SER A 399 -13.82 -16.18 -3.87
CA SER A 399 -14.45 -17.30 -4.64
C SER A 399 -15.41 -18.20 -3.75
N THR A 400 -16.20 -19.19 -4.27
CA THR A 400 -17.19 -20.20 -3.65
C THR A 400 -18.06 -20.99 -4.69
N PRO A 401 -17.95 -22.31 -4.90
CA PRO A 401 -18.54 -23.02 -6.05
C PRO A 401 -19.88 -22.50 -6.67
N GLY A 402 -19.80 -21.82 -7.83
CA GLY A 402 -20.95 -21.50 -8.69
C GLY A 402 -21.52 -20.08 -8.64
N LEU A 403 -20.78 -19.11 -8.10
CA LEU A 403 -21.11 -17.68 -8.23
C LEU A 403 -19.92 -16.77 -8.73
N GLY A 404 -18.60 -17.13 -8.65
CA GLY A 404 -17.25 -16.65 -9.18
C GLY A 404 -16.05 -15.73 -8.56
N VAL A 405 -15.23 -14.81 -9.24
CA VAL A 405 -14.97 -13.23 -9.33
C VAL A 405 -15.95 -11.96 -9.25
N GLU A 406 -16.30 -11.36 -8.10
CA GLU A 406 -17.15 -10.20 -7.73
C GLU A 406 -17.03 -9.88 -6.18
N LEU A 407 -15.88 -10.05 -5.51
CA LEU A 407 -15.58 -9.57 -4.11
C LEU A 407 -16.42 -9.98 -2.79
N CYS A 408 -15.77 -10.41 -1.68
CA CYS A 408 -16.30 -11.02 -0.41
C CYS A 408 -15.80 -10.43 0.97
N VAL A 409 -16.27 -10.84 2.20
CA VAL A 409 -16.08 -10.13 3.54
C VAL A 409 -16.01 -10.96 4.90
N SER A 410 -15.48 -10.46 6.05
CA SER A 410 -14.91 -11.20 7.24
C SER A 410 -15.11 -10.65 8.68
N ASP A 411 -14.92 -11.47 9.73
CA ASP A 411 -14.58 -11.07 11.12
C ASP A 411 -13.37 -11.77 11.77
N GLY A 412 -12.56 -12.53 11.02
CA GLY A 412 -11.48 -13.33 11.61
C GLY A 412 -11.93 -14.56 12.40
N THR A 413 -13.08 -15.12 12.09
CA THR A 413 -13.49 -16.44 12.59
C THR A 413 -14.08 -17.25 11.44
N ALA A 414 -14.14 -18.57 11.55
CA ALA A 414 -14.87 -19.44 10.61
C ALA A 414 -16.32 -19.01 10.38
N ALA A 415 -16.90 -18.39 11.41
CA ALA A 415 -18.26 -17.90 11.41
C ALA A 415 -18.33 -16.65 10.53
N GLY A 416 -17.67 -15.53 10.87
CA GLY A 416 -17.67 -14.27 10.11
C GLY A 416 -16.94 -14.37 8.79
N THR A 417 -17.59 -15.07 7.85
CA THR A 417 -17.02 -15.61 6.65
C THR A 417 -18.14 -16.13 5.72
N PHE A 418 -18.86 -15.29 4.96
CA PHE A 418 -20.16 -15.74 4.38
C PHE A 418 -20.82 -14.88 3.26
N MET A 419 -22.16 -14.81 3.10
CA MET A 419 -22.82 -14.60 1.78
C MET A 419 -23.87 -13.43 1.53
N VAL A 420 -23.46 -12.12 1.45
CA VAL A 420 -24.14 -10.86 0.97
C VAL A 420 -25.04 -11.04 -0.29
N LYS A 421 -24.73 -10.40 -1.44
CA LYS A 421 -25.67 -10.04 -2.51
C LYS A 421 -25.01 -9.90 -3.88
N ASP A 422 -25.04 -11.00 -4.64
CA ASP A 422 -24.66 -11.13 -6.06
C ASP A 422 -25.37 -10.11 -6.99
N LEU A 423 -24.66 -9.55 -7.99
CA LEU A 423 -25.05 -8.41 -8.84
C LEU A 423 -24.69 -8.46 -10.38
N PHE A 424 -24.08 -9.50 -10.99
CA PHE A 424 -24.30 -9.95 -12.42
C PHE A 424 -24.60 -11.46 -12.40
N VAL A 425 -25.60 -11.81 -11.60
CA VAL A 425 -26.22 -13.14 -11.48
C VAL A 425 -26.15 -13.93 -12.79
N GLY A 426 -25.35 -15.00 -12.81
CA GLY A 426 -25.05 -15.75 -14.03
C GLY A 426 -23.76 -15.28 -14.70
N GLY A 427 -22.76 -15.05 -13.86
CA GLY A 427 -21.64 -14.21 -14.16
C GLY A 427 -21.20 -13.51 -12.88
N SER A 428 -20.65 -12.31 -12.99
CA SER A 428 -19.22 -12.27 -12.81
C SER A 428 -18.71 -10.94 -12.31
N SER A 429 -19.50 -10.23 -11.51
CA SER A 429 -19.46 -8.78 -11.45
C SER A 429 -18.22 -8.08 -10.91
N ASP A 430 -17.11 -8.77 -10.76
CA ASP A 430 -15.70 -8.40 -10.86
C ASP A 430 -15.10 -7.13 -10.24
N PRO A 431 -14.24 -7.31 -9.22
CA PRO A 431 -13.87 -6.26 -8.31
C PRO A 431 -12.75 -5.30 -8.60
N GLY A 432 -12.60 -4.27 -7.74
CA GLY A 432 -11.78 -3.12 -8.09
C GLY A 432 -11.52 -2.07 -7.06
N ASN A 433 -10.30 -1.50 -7.18
CA ASN A 433 -9.43 -0.59 -6.41
C ASN A 433 -9.91 0.11 -5.12
N LEU A 434 -9.06 0.22 -4.09
CA LEU A 434 -9.51 0.47 -2.71
C LEU A 434 -9.07 1.71 -1.91
N VAL A 435 -10.02 2.38 -1.19
CA VAL A 435 -9.96 3.23 0.05
C VAL A 435 -11.35 3.59 0.62
N ASN A 436 -11.50 4.00 1.90
CA ASN A 436 -12.81 4.20 2.58
C ASN A 436 -13.33 5.63 2.68
N LEU A 437 -14.65 5.79 2.93
CA LEU A 437 -15.27 6.96 3.55
C LEU A 437 -15.79 6.68 4.95
N ASN A 438 -15.33 7.44 5.96
CA ASN A 438 -15.97 7.68 7.28
C ASN A 438 -16.55 6.45 8.01
N GLY A 439 -16.28 5.24 7.56
CA GLY A 439 -16.99 4.04 8.00
C GLY A 439 -17.88 3.32 6.97
N GLN A 440 -17.65 3.48 5.67
CA GLN A 440 -18.39 2.86 4.54
C GLN A 440 -17.44 2.50 3.39
N ILE A 441 -17.86 1.64 2.45
CA ILE A 441 -17.16 1.19 1.24
C ILE A 441 -17.79 1.85 -0.02
N ILE A 442 -16.98 2.06 -1.08
CA ILE A 442 -16.70 3.32 -1.79
C ILE A 442 -15.83 3.09 -3.07
N TYR A 443 -16.37 2.81 -4.26
CA TYR A 443 -15.57 2.37 -5.43
C TYR A 443 -16.21 2.68 -6.77
N ALA A 444 -16.31 1.78 -7.75
CA ALA A 444 -17.00 1.85 -9.05
C ALA A 444 -17.04 0.52 -9.92
N ALA A 445 -18.10 -0.05 -10.51
CA ALA A 445 -18.34 -1.50 -10.60
C ALA A 445 -18.75 -2.20 -11.91
N HIS A 446 -19.99 -2.68 -12.11
CA HIS A 446 -20.47 -3.61 -13.15
C HIS A 446 -22.04 -3.80 -13.20
N ILE A 447 -22.93 -2.77 -13.20
CA ILE A 447 -24.40 -2.98 -12.93
C ILE A 447 -25.11 -4.00 -13.82
N ALA A 448 -25.32 -5.21 -13.31
CA ALA A 448 -26.58 -5.96 -13.32
C ALA A 448 -27.47 -5.98 -14.61
N ASN A 449 -26.96 -5.61 -15.78
CA ASN A 449 -27.75 -5.11 -16.92
C ASN A 449 -27.39 -5.77 -18.25
N GLY A 450 -26.14 -6.22 -18.44
CA GLY A 450 -25.68 -6.78 -19.73
C GLY A 450 -24.65 -5.95 -20.51
N ASN A 451 -23.95 -5.02 -19.85
CA ASN A 451 -22.98 -4.08 -20.46
C ASN A 451 -21.54 -4.37 -19.96
N THR A 452 -20.47 -3.58 -20.21
CA THR A 452 -19.12 -3.90 -19.65
C THR A 452 -18.20 -2.77 -19.16
N ASP A 453 -18.18 -2.53 -17.83
CA ASP A 453 -18.67 -1.24 -17.38
C ASP A 453 -18.44 -0.91 -15.82
N ARG A 454 -17.67 0.13 -15.36
CA ARG A 454 -17.30 0.54 -13.92
C ARG A 454 -17.99 1.67 -13.00
N GLU A 455 -19.28 2.09 -12.92
CA GLU A 455 -20.01 3.27 -12.22
C GLU A 455 -20.28 2.87 -10.73
N LEU A 456 -21.19 3.30 -9.81
CA LEU A 456 -21.10 3.13 -8.34
C LEU A 456 -22.48 2.95 -7.51
N TYR A 457 -22.65 2.26 -6.33
CA TYR A 457 -23.76 1.79 -5.33
C TYR A 457 -23.26 2.32 -3.92
N LYS A 458 -23.77 2.00 -2.69
CA LYS A 458 -23.12 2.18 -1.33
C LYS A 458 -23.17 0.92 -0.44
N SER A 459 -22.56 0.89 0.77
CA SER A 459 -22.91 -0.09 1.85
C SER A 459 -22.61 0.34 3.30
N ASP A 460 -22.74 -0.62 4.24
CA ASP A 460 -22.57 -0.51 5.71
C ASP A 460 -22.05 -1.75 6.48
N GLY A 461 -22.13 -2.96 5.89
CA GLY A 461 -21.96 -4.22 6.59
C GLY A 461 -22.57 -5.43 5.88
N THR A 462 -23.42 -5.17 4.89
CA THR A 462 -24.60 -6.01 4.68
C THR A 462 -25.24 -5.85 3.30
N ILE A 463 -26.09 -6.83 2.96
CA ILE A 463 -27.01 -6.88 1.80
C ILE A 463 -27.87 -5.61 1.67
N ALA A 464 -28.14 -4.96 2.80
CA ALA A 464 -29.01 -3.78 2.89
C ALA A 464 -28.22 -2.48 2.72
N GLY A 465 -26.95 -2.47 3.12
CA GLY A 465 -26.06 -1.39 2.75
C GLY A 465 -25.95 -1.29 1.23
N THR A 466 -25.86 -2.41 0.52
CA THR A 466 -25.64 -2.55 -0.93
C THR A 466 -26.60 -1.75 -1.87
N VAL A 467 -26.53 -0.41 -1.99
CA VAL A 467 -27.58 0.41 -2.72
C VAL A 467 -27.13 1.42 -3.81
N LEU A 468 -27.81 1.39 -4.98
CA LEU A 468 -27.63 2.27 -6.16
C LEU A 468 -28.21 3.72 -5.93
N LEU A 469 -28.08 4.72 -6.85
CA LEU A 469 -28.71 6.09 -6.83
C LEU A 469 -28.64 6.91 -8.18
N LYS A 470 -28.11 8.16 -8.27
CA LYS A 470 -27.83 8.89 -9.57
C LYS A 470 -26.86 8.02 -10.38
N ASP A 471 -27.09 7.75 -11.65
CA ASP A 471 -26.05 7.37 -12.63
C ASP A 471 -25.13 8.61 -12.99
N ILE A 472 -24.07 8.58 -13.83
CA ILE A 472 -23.42 9.82 -14.37
C ILE A 472 -23.39 9.82 -15.89
N ASN A 473 -22.79 8.82 -16.54
CA ASN A 473 -22.96 8.69 -17.98
C ASN A 473 -24.32 8.06 -18.23
N THR A 474 -25.37 8.83 -17.94
CA THR A 474 -26.75 8.39 -18.07
C THR A 474 -27.20 8.31 -19.55
N ILE A 475 -26.26 8.02 -20.46
CA ILE A 475 -26.43 8.01 -21.92
C ILE A 475 -26.27 6.56 -22.42
N THR A 476 -25.13 6.19 -23.00
CA THR A 476 -24.81 4.83 -23.52
C THR A 476 -23.30 4.65 -23.74
N ALA A 477 -22.45 5.27 -22.94
CA ALA A 477 -21.00 5.17 -23.10
C ALA A 477 -20.34 5.24 -21.73
N SER A 478 -19.17 4.62 -21.61
CA SER A 478 -18.25 4.77 -20.48
C SER A 478 -18.19 6.16 -19.84
N SER A 479 -17.97 6.17 -18.54
CA SER A 479 -17.58 7.32 -17.76
C SER A 479 -16.16 7.33 -17.19
N GLY A 480 -15.49 6.18 -17.03
CA GLY A 480 -14.03 6.03 -17.16
C GLY A 480 -13.08 5.94 -15.95
N THR A 481 -13.38 5.12 -14.93
CA THR A 481 -12.76 5.22 -13.60
C THR A 481 -11.22 5.18 -13.52
N SER A 482 -10.52 6.07 -12.73
CA SER A 482 -9.06 6.55 -12.85
C SER A 482 -7.94 7.34 -11.91
N PHE A 483 -7.67 7.43 -10.55
CA PHE A 483 -6.32 7.31 -9.77
C PHE A 483 -6.23 7.50 -8.13
N PHE A 484 -6.21 6.51 -7.15
CA PHE A 484 -6.81 6.63 -5.73
C PHE A 484 -5.93 7.27 -4.65
N THR A 485 -6.21 8.44 -4.06
CA THR A 485 -5.71 8.84 -2.70
C THR A 485 -6.47 10.01 -2.01
N PRO A 486 -7.37 9.75 -1.06
CA PRO A 486 -8.39 10.59 -0.38
C PRO A 486 -8.14 12.07 0.05
N PHE A 487 -9.10 12.70 0.76
CA PHE A 487 -8.96 14.03 1.39
C PHE A 487 -9.73 14.17 2.75
N ASN A 488 -9.48 15.22 3.55
CA ASN A 488 -10.21 15.59 4.78
C ASN A 488 -11.74 15.60 4.61
N GLY A 489 -12.47 14.60 5.12
CA GLY A 489 -13.93 14.54 4.89
C GLY A 489 -14.31 14.13 3.46
N LYS A 490 -13.35 14.08 2.54
CA LYS A 490 -13.52 14.37 1.10
C LYS A 490 -12.49 13.66 0.23
N LEU A 491 -12.47 13.93 -1.08
CA LEU A 491 -11.69 13.24 -2.15
C LEU A 491 -12.18 13.77 -3.55
N PHE A 492 -11.55 13.68 -4.75
CA PHE A 492 -11.98 14.36 -6.02
C PHE A 492 -11.83 13.52 -7.41
N PHE A 493 -12.84 12.99 -8.21
CA PHE A 493 -12.86 12.04 -9.45
C PHE A 493 -13.31 12.40 -10.87
N GLN A 494 -12.77 11.79 -11.92
CA GLN A 494 -13.30 11.81 -13.28
C GLN A 494 -14.59 10.90 -13.40
N ALA A 495 -15.44 10.91 -14.47
CA ALA A 495 -16.76 10.23 -14.70
C ALA A 495 -17.73 10.96 -15.66
N ASN A 496 -17.67 10.61 -16.93
CA ASN A 496 -18.37 11.22 -18.06
C ASN A 496 -19.83 11.46 -17.77
N ASN A 497 -20.20 12.70 -17.50
CA ASN A 497 -21.59 13.13 -17.62
C ASN A 497 -22.18 12.97 -19.03
N GLY A 498 -21.41 12.53 -20.03
CA GLY A 498 -21.77 12.53 -21.44
C GLY A 498 -21.45 13.85 -22.16
N PHE A 499 -21.00 14.90 -21.45
CA PHE A 499 -21.05 16.28 -21.96
C PHE A 499 -19.70 17.01 -22.03
N SER A 500 -18.83 16.81 -21.05
CA SER A 500 -17.49 17.40 -20.94
C SER A 500 -16.39 16.63 -21.69
N GLY A 501 -15.11 16.96 -21.49
CA GLY A 501 -13.96 16.04 -21.52
C GLY A 501 -13.75 15.40 -20.14
N THR A 502 -12.80 14.51 -19.86
CA THR A 502 -12.64 13.93 -18.51
C THR A 502 -12.36 15.03 -17.50
N GLU A 503 -12.64 15.00 -16.18
CA GLU A 503 -12.71 16.27 -15.36
C GLU A 503 -11.80 16.48 -14.01
N LEU A 504 -11.88 17.54 -13.09
CA LEU A 504 -11.83 18.07 -11.59
C LEU A 504 -12.96 18.25 -10.22
N TRP A 505 -14.32 18.09 -9.71
CA TRP A 505 -15.66 17.18 -9.46
C TRP A 505 -15.99 16.57 -7.96
N VAL A 506 -17.10 16.80 -7.17
CA VAL A 506 -17.20 16.53 -5.66
C VAL A 506 -18.26 15.64 -4.89
N SER A 507 -18.13 14.32 -4.81
CA SER A 507 -18.59 13.37 -3.72
C SER A 507 -18.30 13.72 -2.21
N ASP A 508 -19.04 13.11 -1.25
CA ASP A 508 -18.95 13.39 0.21
C ASP A 508 -19.41 12.27 1.19
N GLY A 509 -20.11 11.25 0.72
CA GLY A 509 -20.71 10.13 1.47
C GLY A 509 -22.15 9.82 1.11
N THR A 510 -22.64 10.48 0.08
CA THR A 510 -24.05 10.68 -0.22
C THR A 510 -24.26 10.95 -1.71
N ALA A 511 -25.53 10.98 -2.07
CA ALA A 511 -25.95 11.28 -3.41
C ALA A 511 -25.97 12.76 -3.82
N GLY A 512 -25.93 13.66 -2.83
CA GLY A 512 -26.20 15.07 -3.04
C GLY A 512 -24.97 15.93 -2.88
N GLY A 513 -24.05 15.55 -1.98
CA GLY A 513 -22.71 16.07 -1.98
C GLY A 513 -21.89 15.35 -3.04
N THR A 514 -22.33 15.44 -4.30
CA THR A 514 -21.67 14.97 -5.51
C THR A 514 -22.14 15.88 -6.65
N ASP A 515 -21.33 16.87 -7.05
CA ASP A 515 -21.58 17.67 -8.25
C ASP A 515 -20.34 18.37 -8.87
N LEU A 516 -20.50 18.80 -10.14
CA LEU A 516 -19.62 19.57 -11.02
C LEU A 516 -19.36 20.93 -10.38
N VAL A 517 -18.12 21.37 -10.35
CA VAL A 517 -17.72 22.56 -9.60
C VAL A 517 -16.76 23.55 -10.28
N LYS A 518 -16.82 23.81 -11.62
CA LYS A 518 -16.08 24.80 -12.51
C LYS A 518 -15.19 24.27 -13.69
N SER A 519 -15.72 23.82 -14.83
CA SER A 519 -14.85 23.32 -15.94
C SER A 519 -13.79 24.35 -16.37
N ILE A 520 -12.54 23.89 -16.55
CA ILE A 520 -11.35 24.76 -16.71
C ILE A 520 -10.67 24.59 -18.06
N ASN A 521 -10.74 23.44 -18.76
CA ASN A 521 -10.48 23.41 -20.20
C ASN A 521 -11.80 23.14 -20.97
N PRO A 522 -12.68 24.13 -21.15
CA PRO A 522 -14.10 23.81 -21.29
C PRO A 522 -14.48 23.26 -22.67
N GLY A 523 -15.09 22.08 -22.69
CA GLY A 523 -15.66 21.48 -23.91
C GLY A 523 -15.80 19.98 -23.76
N ILE A 524 -15.59 19.21 -24.85
CA ILE A 524 -15.27 17.78 -24.76
C ILE A 524 -13.79 17.57 -24.37
N ALA A 525 -13.21 18.52 -23.64
CA ALA A 525 -11.95 19.15 -24.02
C ALA A 525 -10.97 19.18 -22.86
N ASN A 526 -10.68 18.01 -22.34
CA ASN A 526 -9.91 17.81 -21.14
C ASN A 526 -8.42 18.43 -21.16
N ALA A 527 -7.66 18.57 -20.07
CA ALA A 527 -6.18 18.79 -19.83
C ALA A 527 -5.51 18.44 -18.39
N SER A 528 -4.36 17.75 -18.18
CA SER A 528 -4.12 16.27 -18.03
C SER A 528 -3.22 15.61 -16.96
N VAL A 529 -3.71 14.58 -16.27
CA VAL A 529 -3.45 13.84 -15.00
C VAL A 529 -2.50 12.55 -14.86
N VAL A 530 -1.60 12.44 -13.84
CA VAL A 530 -0.56 11.37 -13.36
C VAL A 530 -0.33 11.21 -11.80
N ASN A 531 0.70 11.79 -11.08
CA ASN A 531 1.16 11.99 -9.62
C ASN A 531 1.68 13.45 -9.17
N LEU A 532 1.29 14.53 -8.38
CA LEU A 532 0.45 15.30 -7.33
C LEU A 532 0.56 15.51 -5.79
N THR A 533 0.67 16.76 -5.26
CA THR A 533 0.45 17.00 -3.79
C THR A 533 0.02 18.29 -3.09
N VAL A 534 -0.48 18.01 -1.87
CA VAL A 534 -0.77 18.65 -0.56
C VAL A 534 -0.09 19.97 -0.12
N VAL A 535 -0.79 20.83 0.64
CA VAL A 535 -0.52 21.43 1.98
C VAL A 535 -1.56 20.82 2.93
N ASP A 536 -1.32 20.46 4.18
CA ASP A 536 -2.33 20.37 5.26
C ASP A 536 -3.82 20.16 4.85
N ASN A 537 -4.52 21.24 4.47
CA ASN A 537 -5.92 21.27 4.03
C ASN A 537 -6.14 21.65 2.55
N ALA A 538 -5.19 21.40 1.63
CA ALA A 538 -5.20 21.87 0.24
C ALA A 538 -4.20 21.05 -0.62
N LEU A 539 -4.22 20.96 -1.96
CA LEU A 539 -3.60 19.76 -2.61
C LEU A 539 -3.35 19.89 -4.13
N PHE A 540 -2.16 19.89 -4.82
CA PHE A 540 -1.72 20.82 -5.95
C PHE A 540 -1.36 20.37 -7.43
N PHE A 541 -1.70 21.12 -8.54
CA PHE A 541 -2.11 20.65 -9.93
C PHE A 541 -1.03 20.58 -11.08
N SER A 542 -1.31 19.95 -12.23
CA SER A 542 -1.06 20.16 -13.77
C SER A 542 -3.33 20.43 -15.76
N ALA A 543 -4.53 21.10 -15.72
CA ALA A 543 -4.70 22.54 -15.96
C ALA A 543 -3.74 23.07 -17.03
N ASN A 544 -3.86 22.53 -18.24
CA ASN A 544 -4.45 23.42 -19.23
C ASN A 544 -5.77 23.92 -18.67
N ASP A 545 -5.85 25.21 -18.50
CA ASP A 545 -7.05 25.96 -18.79
C ASP A 545 -7.35 26.09 -20.30
N GLY A 546 -6.48 25.53 -21.15
CA GLY A 546 -6.49 25.69 -22.60
C GLY A 546 -5.70 26.91 -23.07
N VAL A 547 -5.03 27.63 -22.16
CA VAL A 547 -4.62 29.03 -22.32
C VAL A 547 -3.21 29.33 -21.78
N THR A 548 -2.98 29.16 -20.47
CA THR A 548 -1.66 29.25 -19.84
C THR A 548 -0.79 28.03 -20.14
N ALA A 549 -1.29 27.14 -20.99
CA ALA A 549 -0.81 25.78 -21.04
C ALA A 549 -0.89 25.18 -19.64
N ASN A 550 0.07 24.38 -19.26
CA ASN A 550 0.16 23.67 -17.99
C ASN A 550 0.72 24.81 -17.11
N GLU A 551 0.04 25.47 -16.13
CA GLU A 551 0.74 26.49 -15.28
C GLU A 551 0.20 26.71 -13.85
N LEU A 552 1.06 26.99 -12.83
CA LEU A 552 0.79 26.93 -11.34
C LEU A 552 -0.57 27.54 -10.92
N TRP A 553 -1.47 26.85 -10.19
CA TRP A 553 -2.89 27.21 -9.95
C TRP A 553 -3.22 26.62 -8.46
N LYS A 554 -4.36 26.76 -7.72
CA LYS A 554 -4.67 26.22 -6.32
C LYS A 554 -6.17 25.99 -5.81
N THR A 555 -6.57 24.80 -5.26
CA THR A 555 -7.70 24.17 -4.49
C THR A 555 -7.87 24.56 -2.99
N ASP A 556 -9.04 24.27 -2.37
CA ASP A 556 -9.28 24.33 -0.89
C ASP A 556 -10.44 23.46 -0.28
N GLY A 557 -11.65 23.51 -0.86
CA GLY A 557 -12.90 22.87 -0.40
C GLY A 557 -14.02 22.79 -1.45
N THR A 558 -13.94 23.60 -2.52
CA THR A 558 -15.10 24.43 -2.97
C THR A 558 -15.16 24.86 -4.46
N LEU A 559 -16.27 25.49 -4.91
CA LEU A 559 -16.34 26.26 -6.17
C LEU A 559 -15.44 27.53 -6.19
N ALA A 560 -14.62 27.76 -5.17
CA ALA A 560 -13.84 28.98 -5.00
C ALA A 560 -12.35 28.78 -4.71
N GLY A 561 -11.91 27.56 -4.36
CA GLY A 561 -10.50 27.29 -4.07
C GLY A 561 -9.63 27.75 -5.22
N THR A 562 -10.01 27.32 -6.42
CA THR A 562 -9.31 27.35 -7.71
C THR A 562 -8.83 28.72 -8.16
N ILE A 563 -7.51 28.93 -8.13
CA ILE A 563 -6.85 30.19 -8.53
C ILE A 563 -5.53 29.93 -9.26
N LEU A 564 -5.11 30.69 -10.29
CA LEU A 564 -3.74 30.57 -10.81
C LEU A 564 -2.82 31.06 -9.67
N VAL A 565 -1.83 30.29 -9.27
CA VAL A 565 -0.88 30.57 -8.20
C VAL A 565 0.54 30.78 -8.74
N LYS A 566 0.76 30.69 -10.07
CA LYS A 566 1.77 31.38 -10.92
C LYS A 566 1.73 30.84 -12.38
N ASP A 567 2.29 31.58 -13.34
CA ASP A 567 2.71 31.07 -14.67
C ASP A 567 4.25 31.27 -14.80
N ILE A 568 5.01 30.24 -15.21
CA ILE A 568 6.47 30.08 -14.98
C ILE A 568 7.29 29.88 -16.25
N ASN A 569 6.70 29.45 -17.35
CA ASN A 569 7.15 29.83 -18.69
C ASN A 569 6.10 30.70 -19.40
N PRO A 570 5.87 31.94 -18.90
CA PRO A 570 4.89 32.90 -19.38
C PRO A 570 4.29 32.69 -20.77
N GLY A 571 3.11 32.06 -20.81
CA GLY A 571 2.26 32.03 -22.02
C GLY A 571 1.66 30.66 -22.38
N VAL A 572 2.11 30.08 -23.49
CA VAL A 572 1.56 28.83 -24.08
C VAL A 572 2.59 27.71 -24.12
N ASN A 573 3.79 27.99 -23.63
CA ASN A 573 4.76 26.94 -23.36
C ASN A 573 4.39 26.36 -22.02
N SER A 574 4.80 25.12 -21.81
CA SER A 574 5.13 24.70 -20.47
C SER A 574 6.35 25.45 -20.01
N SER A 575 6.40 25.82 -18.76
CA SER A 575 7.41 25.27 -17.91
C SER A 575 7.37 23.78 -17.53
N SER A 576 6.29 22.98 -17.46
CA SER A 576 5.93 21.51 -17.25
C SER A 576 5.99 20.72 -15.88
N PRO A 577 5.13 20.83 -14.78
CA PRO A 577 5.37 20.33 -13.42
C PRO A 577 5.64 18.86 -13.16
N THR A 578 5.78 18.45 -11.90
CA THR A 578 5.72 17.05 -11.47
C THR A 578 5.84 16.89 -9.96
N ASN A 579 5.17 15.88 -9.40
CA ASN A 579 5.75 14.69 -8.73
C ASN A 579 5.75 14.30 -7.21
N LEU A 580 5.73 14.87 -5.99
CA LEU A 580 5.91 16.06 -5.11
C LEU A 580 6.29 15.47 -3.68
N VAL A 581 7.21 16.04 -2.83
CA VAL A 581 7.73 15.61 -1.50
C VAL A 581 7.40 16.53 -0.27
N ASN A 582 6.19 16.91 0.12
CA ASN A 582 5.94 17.92 1.20
C ASN A 582 6.91 17.85 2.39
N VAL A 583 7.32 18.96 3.01
CA VAL A 583 8.02 18.93 4.31
C VAL A 583 7.66 20.06 5.26
N ASN A 584 7.26 19.62 6.46
CA ASN A 584 6.86 20.42 7.60
C ASN A 584 6.05 21.69 7.22
N GLY A 585 5.01 21.53 6.40
CA GLY A 585 4.17 22.62 5.88
C GLY A 585 4.89 23.55 4.90
N THR A 586 5.81 23.06 4.08
CA THR A 586 6.48 23.81 3.01
C THR A 586 6.68 22.91 1.77
N LEU A 587 6.50 23.39 0.53
CA LEU A 587 6.70 22.65 -0.74
C LEU A 587 8.00 22.91 -1.34
N PHE A 588 8.45 21.90 -2.06
CA PHE A 588 9.54 21.83 -2.97
C PHE A 588 9.22 20.81 -4.07
N PHE A 589 9.30 21.19 -5.35
CA PHE A 589 9.12 20.46 -6.62
C PHE A 589 10.10 21.11 -7.59
N THR A 590 10.28 20.55 -8.79
CA THR A 590 11.09 20.99 -9.95
C THR A 590 11.17 22.50 -10.31
N SER A 591 12.03 22.95 -11.23
CA SER A 591 11.59 23.85 -12.32
C SER A 591 12.62 24.54 -13.22
N ASN A 592 12.31 24.38 -14.49
CA ASN A 592 12.76 25.21 -15.57
C ASN A 592 11.75 26.33 -15.79
N ASN A 593 12.24 27.53 -16.02
CA ASN A 593 11.48 28.78 -16.15
C ASN A 593 11.72 29.45 -17.52
N GLY A 594 12.00 28.60 -18.50
CA GLY A 594 12.52 28.94 -19.82
C GLY A 594 14.02 29.25 -19.84
N THR A 595 14.70 29.28 -18.68
CA THR A 595 16.10 29.72 -18.60
C THR A 595 17.05 28.82 -17.81
N ASN A 596 16.60 28.18 -16.72
CA ASN A 596 17.48 27.39 -15.85
C ASN A 596 17.46 25.88 -16.08
N GLY A 597 16.46 25.32 -16.77
CA GLY A 597 16.38 23.87 -16.81
C GLY A 597 16.12 23.27 -15.43
N ILE A 598 16.86 22.26 -14.95
CA ILE A 598 16.37 21.44 -13.82
C ILE A 598 16.78 21.91 -12.44
N GLU A 599 16.25 23.07 -12.05
CA GLU A 599 16.84 23.84 -10.96
C GLU A 599 15.81 24.39 -9.95
N LEU A 600 16.16 24.43 -8.66
CA LEU A 600 15.27 24.60 -7.49
C LEU A 600 14.21 25.73 -7.59
N TRP A 601 12.92 25.63 -7.15
CA TRP A 601 11.92 26.76 -7.11
C TRP A 601 11.24 27.19 -5.74
N LYS A 602 9.98 27.74 -5.67
CA LYS A 602 9.25 28.45 -4.53
C LYS A 602 7.95 27.74 -3.83
N SER A 603 7.57 27.59 -2.49
CA SER A 603 6.22 27.35 -1.75
C SER A 603 5.89 27.74 -0.27
N ASP A 604 4.67 28.28 -0.06
CA ASP A 604 4.05 28.69 1.21
C ASP A 604 2.48 28.76 1.22
N GLY A 605 1.89 29.39 0.21
CA GLY A 605 0.48 29.66 0.00
C GLY A 605 0.14 30.18 -1.40
N THR A 606 1.11 30.72 -2.15
CA THR A 606 0.89 31.90 -3.02
C THR A 606 1.77 31.95 -4.27
N ASP A 607 1.54 32.93 -5.16
CA ASP A 607 2.44 33.39 -6.25
C ASP A 607 3.61 34.28 -5.76
N ALA A 608 3.52 34.81 -4.54
CA ALA A 608 4.38 35.90 -4.07
C ALA A 608 5.62 35.40 -3.33
N GLY A 609 5.43 34.38 -2.50
CA GLY A 609 6.36 33.30 -2.61
C GLY A 609 6.29 32.77 -4.05
N THR A 610 7.33 32.95 -4.88
CA THR A 610 7.78 32.03 -5.96
C THR A 610 9.08 32.47 -6.58
N VAL A 611 10.14 31.66 -6.48
CA VAL A 611 11.48 31.97 -6.97
C VAL A 611 12.23 30.71 -7.35
N LEU A 612 13.11 30.77 -8.34
CA LEU A 612 14.21 29.80 -8.39
C LEU A 612 15.07 29.96 -7.12
N VAL A 613 15.76 28.93 -6.66
CA VAL A 613 16.52 28.96 -5.39
C VAL A 613 17.96 28.56 -5.56
N LYS A 614 18.29 27.63 -6.46
CA LYS A 614 19.63 27.50 -6.99
C LYS A 614 19.51 26.82 -8.34
N ASP A 615 20.16 27.46 -9.28
CA ASP A 615 20.70 26.86 -10.47
C ASP A 615 22.03 26.25 -10.05
N ILE A 616 22.05 24.94 -9.82
CA ILE A 616 23.26 24.23 -9.38
C ILE A 616 23.90 23.46 -10.52
N LEU A 617 23.15 23.21 -11.61
CA LEU A 617 23.79 23.16 -12.91
C LEU A 617 23.62 24.44 -13.75
N PRO A 618 24.43 25.48 -13.48
CA PRO A 618 24.40 26.77 -14.17
C PRO A 618 24.05 26.78 -15.66
N GLY A 619 22.86 27.31 -15.98
CA GLY A 619 22.44 27.68 -17.34
C GLY A 619 21.13 27.04 -17.76
N SER A 620 20.86 26.91 -19.07
CA SER A 620 19.71 26.15 -19.59
C SER A 620 19.95 24.63 -19.50
N ALA A 621 20.72 24.22 -18.50
CA ALA A 621 21.22 22.90 -18.36
C ALA A 621 20.24 22.11 -17.51
N THR A 622 20.67 21.00 -17.01
CA THR A 622 19.80 19.88 -16.75
C THR A 622 20.68 19.08 -15.87
N SER A 623 20.39 19.09 -14.58
CA SER A 623 21.29 18.45 -13.67
C SER A 623 21.33 16.93 -13.95
N ASN A 624 20.59 16.01 -13.29
CA ASN A 624 20.27 14.62 -13.77
C ASN A 624 19.53 13.62 -12.85
N ILE A 625 19.27 13.88 -11.56
CA ILE A 625 17.90 14.04 -11.01
C ILE A 625 17.12 12.68 -10.97
N THR A 626 16.67 12.02 -9.86
CA THR A 626 15.73 10.82 -9.86
C THR A 626 15.08 10.33 -8.52
N ASN A 627 15.46 10.58 -7.24
CA ASN A 627 14.53 10.19 -6.11
C ASN A 627 14.77 10.80 -4.72
N MET A 628 13.79 10.74 -3.79
CA MET A 628 13.53 11.88 -2.89
C MET A 628 12.83 11.78 -1.48
N PHE A 629 13.42 12.25 -0.36
CA PHE A 629 12.98 11.94 1.02
C PHE A 629 13.19 13.00 2.14
N ASN A 630 12.63 12.88 3.37
CA ASN A 630 12.73 13.83 4.51
C ASN A 630 12.69 13.20 5.94
N TYR A 631 13.79 13.07 6.71
CA TYR A 631 13.75 12.72 8.15
C TYR A 631 13.14 13.90 9.01
N ASN A 632 13.66 14.42 10.14
CA ASN A 632 12.94 15.42 11.00
C ASN A 632 12.95 16.94 10.64
N GLY A 633 13.39 17.35 9.46
CA GLY A 633 13.56 18.76 9.05
C GLY A 633 14.93 19.25 8.48
N LEU A 634 16.01 18.45 8.22
CA LEU A 634 17.28 18.65 7.40
C LEU A 634 17.73 17.85 5.93
N LEU A 635 17.27 18.02 4.56
CA LEU A 635 16.60 17.12 3.37
C LEU A 635 17.21 16.09 2.17
N VAL A 636 16.64 14.93 1.62
CA VAL A 636 17.16 13.53 1.18
C VAL A 636 17.11 13.04 -0.36
N PHE A 637 18.12 13.01 -1.28
CA PHE A 637 17.94 12.51 -2.73
C PHE A 637 19.07 12.32 -3.81
N ALA A 638 18.81 12.46 -5.16
CA ALA A 638 19.83 12.72 -6.21
C ALA A 638 19.62 13.47 -7.57
N ALA A 639 20.71 14.05 -8.21
CA ALA A 639 20.79 15.24 -9.15
C ALA A 639 21.85 15.39 -10.39
N THR A 640 22.65 16.50 -10.68
CA THR A 640 23.96 16.71 -11.54
C THR A 640 24.56 18.19 -11.85
N ASP A 641 25.63 18.75 -11.20
CA ASP A 641 26.24 20.15 -11.09
C ASP A 641 27.43 20.58 -11.98
N GLY A 642 28.13 19.63 -12.61
CA GLY A 642 29.29 19.82 -13.49
C GLY A 642 30.45 18.84 -13.28
N VAL A 643 30.81 18.51 -12.04
CA VAL A 643 32.18 18.05 -11.67
C VAL A 643 32.35 16.55 -11.31
N ASN A 644 32.09 16.20 -10.06
CA ASN A 644 32.40 14.91 -9.39
C ASN A 644 31.52 13.72 -9.86
N GLY A 645 30.67 13.93 -10.86
CA GLY A 645 29.40 13.24 -10.99
C GLY A 645 28.46 13.74 -9.90
N ARG A 646 27.18 13.53 -10.02
CA ARG A 646 26.63 12.51 -9.12
C ARG A 646 26.32 12.68 -7.57
N GLU A 647 27.04 13.50 -6.75
CA GLU A 647 27.38 13.63 -5.26
C GLU A 647 26.49 14.10 -4.02
N LEU A 648 25.29 13.61 -3.69
CA LEU A 648 24.78 13.34 -2.22
C LEU A 648 24.34 14.77 -1.53
N TRP A 649 23.04 15.10 -1.34
CA TRP A 649 22.63 16.50 -1.08
C TRP A 649 21.23 16.73 -0.33
N LYS A 650 21.11 17.89 0.39
CA LYS A 650 20.15 18.54 1.37
C LYS A 650 19.87 20.10 1.41
N SER A 651 18.70 20.56 1.90
CA SER A 651 18.24 21.98 1.97
C SER A 651 16.93 22.19 2.71
N ASP A 652 16.87 23.39 3.29
CA ASP A 652 15.95 23.92 4.30
C ASP A 652 14.70 24.48 3.70
N GLY A 653 14.85 24.99 2.49
CA GLY A 653 14.20 26.25 2.19
C GLY A 653 15.17 27.40 2.01
N THR A 654 16.45 27.15 1.69
CA THR A 654 17.36 28.19 1.18
C THR A 654 18.28 27.65 0.07
N ASP A 655 19.03 28.56 -0.56
CA ASP A 655 20.19 28.32 -1.43
C ASP A 655 21.48 28.03 -0.65
N ALA A 656 21.68 28.76 0.46
CA ALA A 656 22.93 28.72 1.20
C ALA A 656 23.04 27.41 1.96
N GLY A 657 21.92 26.97 2.53
CA GLY A 657 21.68 25.58 2.79
C GLY A 657 21.28 24.87 1.50
N THR A 658 22.27 24.54 0.66
CA THR A 658 22.22 23.68 -0.54
C THR A 658 23.68 23.43 -1.03
N VAL A 659 24.59 22.83 -0.23
CA VAL A 659 26.02 22.49 -0.58
C VAL A 659 26.51 21.05 -0.26
N MET A 660 27.15 20.31 -1.20
CA MET A 660 27.56 18.86 -1.14
C MET A 660 27.88 18.25 0.22
N VAL A 661 27.69 16.92 0.38
CA VAL A 661 28.25 16.22 1.54
C VAL A 661 29.58 15.52 1.29
N LYS A 662 29.59 14.41 0.55
CA LYS A 662 30.78 13.58 0.38
C LYS A 662 30.74 12.83 -0.93
N ASN A 663 31.81 13.10 -1.66
CA ASN A 663 32.48 12.23 -2.59
C ASN A 663 32.84 10.87 -2.00
N ILE A 664 31.91 9.92 -2.11
CA ILE A 664 32.02 8.62 -1.47
C ILE A 664 33.06 7.71 -2.17
N ASN A 665 33.19 7.73 -3.51
CA ASN A 665 34.18 7.02 -4.34
C ASN A 665 35.11 8.08 -4.91
N ASP A 666 36.26 8.37 -4.34
CA ASP A 666 37.17 9.37 -4.92
C ASP A 666 38.05 8.82 -6.06
N ALA A 667 37.73 7.65 -6.65
CA ALA A 667 38.55 7.04 -7.70
C ALA A 667 38.61 7.86 -9.00
N SER A 668 37.54 8.53 -9.43
CA SER A 668 37.60 9.56 -10.50
C SER A 668 36.31 10.33 -10.71
N ALA A 669 36.39 11.63 -10.98
CA ALA A 669 35.25 12.49 -11.26
C ALA A 669 34.29 11.96 -12.37
N ASN A 670 32.99 12.03 -12.09
CA ASN A 670 31.86 11.75 -13.00
C ASN A 670 31.73 10.29 -13.49
N VAL A 671 31.78 9.35 -12.53
CA VAL A 671 31.61 7.90 -12.68
C VAL A 671 30.33 7.36 -12.02
N ASN A 672 29.25 8.15 -11.96
CA ASN A 672 27.88 7.77 -11.58
C ASN A 672 27.64 7.01 -10.27
N SER A 673 26.44 7.19 -9.69
CA SER A 673 26.17 6.44 -8.47
C SER A 673 24.78 5.99 -8.17
N ASP A 674 23.74 6.64 -8.63
CA ASP A 674 22.42 6.05 -8.70
C ASP A 674 21.59 5.76 -7.38
N PRO A 675 22.06 5.60 -6.12
CA PRO A 675 21.41 5.10 -4.89
C PRO A 675 20.13 4.26 -4.80
N SER A 676 19.78 3.88 -3.57
CA SER A 676 18.83 2.78 -3.33
C SER A 676 18.01 2.80 -2.02
N GLY A 677 16.70 2.59 -2.22
CA GLY A 677 15.40 2.95 -1.63
C GLY A 677 15.21 3.40 -0.20
N PHE A 678 14.00 3.91 0.09
CA PHE A 678 13.77 4.67 1.32
C PHE A 678 12.87 4.22 2.53
N VAL A 679 13.34 3.70 3.69
CA VAL A 679 12.67 3.89 5.04
C VAL A 679 13.66 3.82 6.23
N VAL A 680 13.31 3.58 7.52
CA VAL A 680 13.92 4.28 8.70
C VAL A 680 14.16 3.60 10.11
N TYR A 681 15.25 3.94 10.88
CA TYR A 681 15.64 3.65 12.32
C TYR A 681 15.73 4.96 13.13
N ASN A 682 16.19 4.87 14.38
CA ASN A 682 16.33 5.91 15.40
C ASN A 682 17.18 7.09 14.89
N ASN A 683 16.57 7.87 14.00
CA ASN A 683 17.00 9.16 13.55
C ASN A 683 18.13 9.17 12.51
N LEU A 684 18.57 8.05 11.88
CA LEU A 684 19.83 8.03 11.11
C LEU A 684 19.98 6.95 9.96
N LEU A 685 20.48 7.24 8.73
CA LEU A 685 20.20 6.54 7.42
C LEU A 685 21.21 5.49 6.87
N TYR A 686 21.00 4.63 5.80
CA TYR A 686 19.81 3.77 5.42
C TYR A 686 19.08 3.59 4.02
N PHE A 687 19.36 3.67 2.69
CA PHE A 687 20.49 3.94 1.75
C PHE A 687 21.30 2.64 1.29
N SER A 688 21.88 2.36 0.06
CA SER A 688 22.80 1.15 -0.26
C SER A 688 23.80 1.12 -1.44
N ALA A 689 25.18 1.23 -1.35
CA ALA A 689 26.24 0.65 -2.29
C ALA A 689 27.83 0.76 -2.19
N THR A 690 28.59 1.72 -2.80
CA THR A 690 29.73 1.37 -3.71
C THR A 690 30.95 2.36 -3.99
N ASN A 691 31.84 2.70 -3.04
CA ASN A 691 33.08 3.55 -3.16
C ASN A 691 34.19 3.35 -4.29
N GLY A 692 34.04 2.51 -5.34
CA GLY A 692 35.04 2.27 -6.43
C GLY A 692 35.92 0.99 -6.46
N VAL A 693 36.35 0.47 -5.32
CA VAL A 693 37.23 -0.70 -5.03
C VAL A 693 36.54 -2.09 -4.84
N ASP A 694 36.16 -2.44 -3.61
CA ASP A 694 35.63 -3.71 -3.11
C ASP A 694 34.14 -3.99 -3.40
N GLY A 695 33.42 -3.35 -4.32
CA GLY A 695 32.06 -3.74 -4.75
C GLY A 695 30.89 -2.92 -4.21
N VAL A 696 29.78 -3.53 -3.80
CA VAL A 696 28.48 -2.87 -3.65
C VAL A 696 27.68 -3.37 -2.40
N GLU A 697 27.27 -2.60 -1.36
CA GLU A 697 26.59 -3.04 -0.08
C GLU A 697 25.86 -1.96 0.81
N LEU A 698 26.17 -1.81 2.14
CA LEU A 698 25.50 -0.90 3.12
C LEU A 698 26.35 -0.02 4.14
N TRP A 699 26.84 1.18 3.75
CA TRP A 699 27.18 2.44 4.48
C TRP A 699 26.13 2.89 5.67
N GLN A 700 26.32 3.93 6.57
CA GLN A 700 25.38 4.51 7.65
C GLN A 700 25.65 5.92 8.29
N SER A 701 24.64 6.78 8.61
CA SER A 701 24.83 8.27 8.72
C SER A 701 23.97 9.16 9.64
N ASP A 702 24.62 10.19 10.23
CA ASP A 702 24.24 10.92 11.45
C ASP A 702 23.73 12.38 11.33
N GLY A 703 24.06 13.08 10.25
CA GLY A 703 23.82 14.52 10.06
C GLY A 703 25.05 15.26 9.51
N THR A 704 26.19 14.58 9.38
CA THR A 704 27.49 15.12 8.97
C THR A 704 28.21 14.26 7.90
N THR A 705 29.18 14.85 7.19
CA THR A 705 30.23 14.12 6.41
C THR A 705 31.16 13.27 7.31
N ALA A 706 30.82 12.99 8.57
CA ALA A 706 31.69 12.30 9.53
C ALA A 706 31.06 11.08 10.25
N GLY A 707 29.74 10.96 10.38
CA GLY A 707 29.08 9.70 10.73
C GLY A 707 29.15 8.73 9.53
N THR A 708 30.35 8.37 9.08
CA THR A 708 30.67 8.41 7.63
C THR A 708 31.85 7.48 7.11
N VAL A 709 32.32 6.41 7.80
CA VAL A 709 33.58 5.60 7.58
C VAL A 709 33.37 4.04 7.48
N MET A 710 34.25 3.05 7.77
CA MET A 710 34.11 1.68 7.13
C MET A 710 33.17 0.60 7.78
N LEU A 711 32.21 -0.10 7.06
CA LEU A 711 31.26 -1.10 7.69
C LEU A 711 31.50 -2.62 7.59
N LYS A 712 30.87 -3.30 6.62
CA LYS A 712 30.79 -4.74 6.42
C LYS A 712 30.74 -4.96 4.92
N ASP A 713 31.19 -6.15 4.61
CA ASP A 713 31.53 -6.65 3.31
C ASP A 713 30.99 -8.11 3.31
N ILE A 714 29.65 -8.26 3.23
CA ILE A 714 28.93 -9.55 3.24
C ILE A 714 29.38 -10.47 2.10
N LEU A 715 29.87 -9.94 0.97
CA LEU A 715 30.96 -10.62 0.27
C LEU A 715 32.12 -9.72 -0.10
N ALA A 716 33.16 -9.91 0.71
CA ALA A 716 34.57 -9.65 0.45
C ALA A 716 34.92 -9.32 -1.02
N GLY A 717 34.71 -8.08 -1.46
CA GLY A 717 35.16 -7.58 -2.77
C GLY A 717 34.14 -7.43 -3.92
N ALA A 718 34.68 -7.33 -5.13
CA ALA A 718 34.32 -6.22 -6.02
C ALA A 718 33.07 -6.26 -6.95
N GLY A 719 31.78 -6.27 -6.51
CA GLY A 719 30.72 -5.63 -7.37
C GLY A 719 29.18 -5.87 -7.22
N SER A 720 28.45 -5.69 -8.35
CA SER A 720 26.97 -5.70 -8.65
C SER A 720 26.01 -6.62 -7.87
N SER A 721 24.68 -6.33 -7.80
CA SER A 721 23.70 -7.24 -7.17
C SER A 721 22.15 -6.98 -7.15
N SER A 722 21.61 -5.75 -7.29
CA SER A 722 20.14 -5.47 -7.33
C SER A 722 19.22 -5.78 -6.10
N PRO A 723 19.50 -5.34 -4.84
CA PRO A 723 18.84 -5.55 -3.55
C PRO A 723 17.37 -5.76 -3.61
N VAL A 724 16.84 -4.85 -4.37
CA VAL A 724 15.52 -4.39 -4.31
C VAL A 724 15.04 -4.38 -2.83
N LYS A 725 14.41 -5.43 -2.36
CA LYS A 725 13.35 -5.36 -1.39
C LYS A 725 13.77 -4.80 0.03
N LEU A 726 13.34 -3.65 0.56
CA LEU A 726 13.80 -3.01 1.84
C LEU A 726 12.64 -2.75 2.81
N THR A 727 12.60 -3.10 4.14
CA THR A 727 11.61 -2.47 5.08
C THR A 727 11.68 -2.77 6.58
N VAL A 728 11.19 -1.79 7.33
CA VAL A 728 11.00 -1.69 8.76
C VAL A 728 9.69 -2.23 9.33
N VAL A 729 9.76 -3.00 10.43
CA VAL A 729 8.66 -3.50 11.28
C VAL A 729 9.11 -3.74 12.74
N ASN A 730 8.75 -2.83 13.62
CA ASN A 730 9.11 -2.65 15.05
C ASN A 730 10.25 -3.39 15.76
N GLY A 731 10.97 -2.60 16.55
CA GLY A 731 12.30 -2.81 17.08
C GLY A 731 13.35 -3.15 16.03
N LYS A 732 13.04 -3.96 15.01
CA LYS A 732 13.95 -5.05 14.64
C LYS A 732 14.31 -5.13 13.01
N LEU A 733 16.23 -4.59 11.74
CA LEU A 733 16.81 -4.58 10.31
C LEU A 733 16.83 -5.92 9.48
N LEU A 734 15.96 -6.09 8.46
CA LEU A 734 15.80 -7.24 7.52
C LEU A 734 15.23 -6.66 6.22
N PHE A 735 15.39 -7.36 5.10
CA PHE A 735 15.24 -6.87 3.72
C PHE A 735 15.50 -8.04 2.73
N THR A 736 15.88 -7.92 1.45
CA THR A 736 15.77 -9.05 0.50
C THR A 736 16.96 -9.43 -0.36
N THR A 737 17.52 -10.63 -0.17
CA THR A 737 18.85 -11.00 -0.67
C THR A 737 18.96 -11.13 -2.19
N ALA A 738 20.11 -11.62 -2.63
CA ALA A 738 20.18 -12.65 -3.64
C ALA A 738 21.55 -13.35 -3.58
N SER A 739 21.77 -14.14 -4.59
CA SER A 739 22.83 -15.10 -4.84
C SER A 739 24.28 -14.64 -5.07
N LEU A 740 25.11 -14.78 -4.03
CA LEU A 740 26.49 -15.26 -4.25
C LEU A 740 26.47 -16.77 -4.63
N THR A 741 27.34 -17.61 -4.05
CA THR A 741 27.63 -18.96 -4.58
C THR A 741 28.10 -20.00 -3.56
N GLY A 742 27.26 -20.97 -3.19
CA GLY A 742 27.55 -21.96 -2.14
C GLY A 742 27.78 -21.38 -0.73
N ILE A 743 28.50 -20.26 -0.64
CA ILE A 743 28.10 -19.00 -0.03
C ILE A 743 26.86 -18.36 -0.74
N GLY A 744 26.33 -17.21 -0.32
CA GLY A 744 25.41 -16.38 -1.12
C GLY A 744 24.02 -16.81 -1.51
N SER A 745 22.97 -16.51 -0.75
CA SER A 745 21.60 -16.66 -1.24
C SER A 745 20.54 -15.81 -0.56
N GLU A 746 20.52 -15.72 0.78
CA GLU A 746 19.27 -15.93 1.52
C GLU A 746 18.36 -14.75 1.90
N LEU A 747 18.56 -14.20 3.11
CA LEU A 747 17.76 -13.27 3.94
C LEU A 747 18.43 -13.40 5.35
N TRP A 748 19.32 -12.52 5.79
CA TRP A 748 19.93 -12.40 7.16
C TRP A 748 19.13 -11.39 8.04
N ILE A 749 19.64 -10.52 8.94
CA ILE A 749 18.96 -9.42 9.76
C ILE A 749 19.99 -8.45 10.46
N SER A 750 19.61 -7.58 11.44
CA SER A 750 20.24 -7.38 12.80
C SER A 750 19.82 -6.07 13.57
N ASP A 751 20.29 -5.85 14.82
CA ASP A 751 20.51 -4.59 15.57
C ASP A 751 21.71 -4.61 16.56
N GLY A 752 22.31 -3.46 16.87
CA GLY A 752 23.62 -3.33 17.58
C GLY A 752 24.79 -2.83 16.70
N THR A 753 25.90 -3.60 16.61
CA THR A 753 27.11 -3.32 15.76
C THR A 753 27.58 -4.59 15.01
N ASP A 754 28.70 -4.58 14.23
CA ASP A 754 29.22 -5.64 13.27
C ASP A 754 29.35 -7.10 13.75
N VAL A 755 28.81 -7.40 14.92
CA VAL A 755 28.83 -8.73 15.52
C VAL A 755 27.47 -9.38 15.59
N GLY A 756 26.38 -8.63 15.44
CA GLY A 756 25.06 -9.27 15.44
C GLY A 756 24.79 -10.07 14.17
N THR A 757 25.82 -10.62 13.47
CA THR A 757 25.97 -10.59 11.98
C THR A 757 26.67 -11.70 11.07
N VAL A 758 26.05 -12.90 10.74
CA VAL A 758 25.90 -13.74 9.44
C VAL A 758 24.42 -14.41 9.06
N ILE A 759 24.06 -15.74 8.91
CA ILE A 759 22.67 -16.51 8.78
C ILE A 759 21.36 -15.74 9.26
N LEU A 760 20.14 -15.72 8.62
CA LEU A 760 18.82 -15.77 9.37
C LEU A 760 18.19 -17.16 9.69
N LYS A 761 17.53 -17.90 8.81
CA LYS A 761 17.31 -19.35 9.01
C LYS A 761 17.68 -20.01 7.72
N ASP A 762 16.92 -21.02 7.34
CA ASP A 762 17.16 -21.85 6.20
C ASP A 762 15.85 -22.47 5.72
N ILE A 763 15.74 -22.58 4.40
CA ILE A 763 14.78 -23.04 3.40
C ILE A 763 15.24 -23.96 2.17
N ASN A 764 15.90 -23.80 0.95
CA ASN A 764 16.90 -23.23 -0.09
C ASN A 764 18.47 -22.95 -0.22
N ALA A 765 19.30 -23.06 0.80
CA ALA A 765 20.71 -22.78 1.03
C ALA A 765 21.56 -24.05 1.03
N GLY A 766 21.62 -24.67 -0.13
CA GLY A 766 22.97 -25.02 -0.55
C GLY A 766 23.39 -24.22 -1.76
N ALA A 767 22.49 -24.11 -2.73
CA ALA A 767 22.88 -23.70 -4.06
C ALA A 767 21.78 -23.03 -4.88
N VAL A 768 20.54 -22.95 -4.40
CA VAL A 768 19.42 -22.38 -5.16
C VAL A 768 18.61 -21.45 -4.26
N SER A 769 17.40 -21.16 -4.71
CA SER A 769 16.84 -19.83 -4.72
C SER A 769 15.39 -19.87 -5.17
N SER A 770 14.67 -18.72 -5.19
CA SER A 770 13.27 -18.84 -4.78
C SER A 770 12.20 -17.75 -4.96
N SER A 771 12.39 -16.61 -5.63
CA SER A 771 11.26 -15.70 -6.03
C SER A 771 10.58 -14.64 -5.12
N PRO A 772 10.74 -14.49 -3.77
CA PRO A 772 10.00 -13.53 -2.90
C PRO A 772 9.83 -12.05 -3.45
N ASP A 773 8.63 -11.38 -3.43
CA ASP A 773 8.34 -10.04 -4.09
C ASP A 773 7.18 -9.07 -3.49
N HIS A 774 7.18 -7.69 -3.68
CA HIS A 774 6.11 -6.55 -3.59
C HIS A 774 5.59 -5.64 -2.34
N PHE A 775 6.29 -4.89 -1.46
CA PHE A 775 5.87 -4.68 0.01
C PHE A 775 4.79 -3.64 0.49
N PHE A 776 4.46 -3.68 1.83
CA PHE A 776 3.58 -2.75 2.62
C PHE A 776 3.55 -2.99 4.19
N VAL A 777 3.27 -2.03 5.14
CA VAL A 777 3.18 -1.90 6.69
C VAL A 777 2.16 -2.66 7.60
N ALA A 778 2.40 -3.13 8.89
CA ALA A 778 1.46 -3.95 9.76
C ALA A 778 1.11 -3.77 11.29
N GLY A 779 1.69 -2.97 12.19
CA GLY A 779 1.39 -3.03 13.65
C GLY A 779 1.52 -4.38 14.42
N THR A 780 1.20 -5.54 13.86
CA THR A 780 1.41 -6.96 14.26
C THR A 780 1.46 -7.81 13.02
N ASN A 781 2.14 -8.94 13.10
CA ASN A 781 2.70 -9.76 12.03
C ASN A 781 3.21 -8.97 10.80
N MET A 782 3.44 -9.53 9.61
CA MET A 782 3.93 -8.75 8.45
C MET A 782 3.85 -9.59 7.18
N TYR A 783 2.99 -9.37 6.17
CA TYR A 783 2.72 -10.43 5.11
C TYR A 783 3.89 -10.71 2.28
N PHE A 784 4.91 -11.61 1.76
CA PHE A 784 6.10 -11.55 0.71
C PHE A 784 6.50 -12.44 -0.61
N SER A 785 6.06 -12.24 -1.88
CA SER A 785 5.79 -13.28 -2.96
C SER A 785 6.79 -14.38 -3.50
N ALA A 786 6.75 -15.69 -3.18
CA ALA A 786 7.92 -16.62 -3.14
C ALA A 786 7.71 -18.17 -3.49
N THR A 787 8.65 -19.00 -3.94
CA THR A 787 8.47 -20.48 -4.25
C THR A 787 9.30 -21.43 -3.36
N THR A 788 8.85 -22.59 -2.75
CA THR A 788 9.69 -23.84 -2.51
C THR A 788 9.38 -25.02 -3.51
N ALA A 789 9.96 -26.21 -3.24
CA ALA A 789 10.28 -27.28 -4.13
C ALA A 789 9.41 -28.54 -3.99
N THR A 790 8.44 -28.59 -3.08
CA THR A 790 7.46 -29.70 -3.01
C THR A 790 6.00 -29.31 -3.17
N GLU A 791 5.50 -28.21 -2.62
CA GLU A 791 4.16 -27.70 -2.98
C GLU A 791 4.17 -26.46 -3.88
N GLY A 792 5.31 -25.78 -4.01
CA GLY A 792 5.57 -24.85 -5.11
C GLY A 792 5.62 -23.37 -4.72
N LYS A 793 4.56 -22.61 -4.85
CA LYS A 793 4.49 -21.18 -4.55
C LYS A 793 3.12 -20.93 -3.85
N GLU A 794 3.02 -20.90 -2.50
CA GLU A 794 1.91 -20.73 -1.45
C GLU A 794 1.80 -19.42 -0.40
N LEU A 795 1.86 -19.35 1.00
CA LEU A 795 2.35 -18.23 2.01
C LEU A 795 2.85 -18.61 3.48
N TRP A 796 3.06 -17.66 4.45
CA TRP A 796 3.90 -17.69 5.71
C TRP A 796 3.90 -16.52 6.83
N LYS A 797 4.50 -16.68 8.08
CA LYS A 797 4.88 -15.62 9.12
C LYS A 797 6.16 -15.67 10.08
N THR A 798 6.91 -14.57 10.38
CA THR A 798 8.07 -14.29 11.28
C THR A 798 7.84 -13.33 12.51
N ASP A 799 7.77 -13.65 13.81
CA ASP A 799 7.96 -12.57 14.85
C ASP A 799 9.43 -12.07 15.00
N GLY A 800 9.96 -12.11 16.22
CA GLY A 800 11.32 -11.82 16.60
C GLY A 800 12.33 -12.96 16.43
N THR A 801 12.14 -14.05 17.13
CA THR A 801 13.25 -14.95 17.51
C THR A 801 13.67 -16.11 16.54
N LEU A 802 14.19 -17.25 17.03
CA LEU A 802 14.39 -18.50 16.26
C LEU A 802 13.26 -19.51 16.50
N ALA A 803 12.11 -18.98 16.90
CA ALA A 803 10.91 -19.73 17.22
C ALA A 803 9.67 -19.25 16.45
N GLY A 804 9.77 -18.70 15.23
CA GLY A 804 8.53 -18.22 14.68
C GLY A 804 8.31 -17.64 13.30
N THR A 805 8.37 -18.54 12.35
CA THR A 805 8.82 -18.55 10.97
C THR A 805 8.03 -19.67 10.27
N SER A 806 6.80 -19.44 9.79
CA SER A 806 5.81 -20.51 9.46
C SER A 806 5.22 -20.40 8.07
N ILE A 807 5.06 -21.43 7.24
CA ILE A 807 3.96 -21.51 6.25
C ILE A 807 2.67 -21.60 7.08
N VAL A 808 1.45 -21.79 6.55
CA VAL A 808 0.38 -22.41 7.38
C VAL A 808 -0.39 -23.62 6.94
N LYS A 809 -0.41 -24.08 5.68
CA LYS A 809 -1.03 -25.39 5.37
C LYS A 809 -0.08 -26.06 4.20
N ASP A 810 -0.30 -27.22 3.46
CA ASP A 810 -0.04 -27.69 1.97
C ASP A 810 -1.11 -27.51 0.72
N ILE A 811 -1.47 -26.34 0.06
CA ILE A 811 -2.89 -25.94 -0.39
C ILE A 811 -3.19 -26.09 -1.90
N MET A 812 -2.54 -25.40 -2.85
CA MET A 812 -2.22 -25.97 -4.16
C MET A 812 -1.13 -27.03 -3.90
N PRO A 813 -1.49 -28.31 -3.67
CA PRO A 813 -0.59 -29.27 -3.04
C PRO A 813 0.27 -29.91 -4.13
N GLY A 814 1.58 -29.93 -3.95
CA GLY A 814 2.50 -30.30 -5.03
C GLY A 814 2.91 -29.08 -5.89
N THR A 815 4.19 -29.01 -6.27
CA THR A 815 4.99 -27.90 -6.85
C THR A 815 4.34 -26.92 -7.86
N LEU A 816 3.26 -26.25 -7.49
CA LEU A 816 2.53 -25.33 -8.37
C LEU A 816 2.84 -23.88 -8.00
N ASN A 817 2.03 -22.94 -8.47
CA ASN A 817 2.14 -21.58 -8.01
C ASN A 817 0.75 -21.03 -7.81
N SER A 818 0.50 -20.52 -6.62
CA SER A 818 -0.56 -19.59 -6.35
C SER A 818 -0.22 -18.17 -6.81
N ILE A 819 0.35 -17.35 -5.96
CA ILE A 819 0.57 -15.95 -6.23
C ILE A 819 1.33 -15.60 -7.51
N GLY A 820 0.70 -14.68 -8.24
CA GLY A 820 1.20 -14.06 -9.45
C GLY A 820 2.40 -13.16 -9.20
N ALA A 821 3.14 -12.87 -10.28
CA ALA A 821 4.31 -12.00 -10.25
C ALA A 821 3.97 -10.50 -10.01
N THR A 822 2.71 -10.16 -9.76
CA THR A 822 2.25 -8.86 -9.25
C THR A 822 1.28 -9.10 -8.10
N ASN A 823 1.33 -8.22 -7.10
CA ASN A 823 0.47 -8.37 -5.94
C ASN A 823 0.25 -7.09 -5.17
N SER A 824 -0.70 -7.08 -4.22
CA SER A 824 -1.11 -5.86 -3.55
C SER A 824 -1.81 -6.03 -2.17
N TYR A 825 -1.52 -5.11 -1.23
CA TYR A 825 -1.58 -5.04 0.26
C TYR A 825 -2.51 -3.99 1.00
N ALA A 826 -3.18 -4.30 2.15
CA ALA A 826 -3.63 -3.39 3.29
C ALA A 826 -4.59 -4.06 4.39
N PHE A 827 -4.90 -3.40 5.56
CA PHE A 827 -5.17 -3.78 7.03
C PHE A 827 -6.49 -3.75 7.99
N ILE A 828 -7.67 -4.41 7.91
CA ILE A 828 -8.97 -3.87 8.53
C ILE A 828 -9.16 -3.83 10.08
N ASN A 829 -8.31 -3.24 10.92
CA ASN A 829 -8.49 -3.19 12.39
C ASN A 829 -8.85 -4.55 13.10
N GLY A 830 -8.48 -5.74 12.60
CA GLY A 830 -8.38 -7.03 13.35
C GLY A 830 -7.45 -8.29 13.01
N ILE A 831 -7.17 -9.04 11.87
CA ILE A 831 -7.67 -9.41 10.48
C ILE A 831 -6.48 -9.41 9.29
N VAL A 832 -6.48 -9.45 7.88
CA VAL A 832 -5.53 -9.17 6.61
C VAL A 832 -5.95 -9.85 5.23
N TYR A 833 -5.40 -9.55 4.00
CA TYR A 833 -5.92 -9.81 2.54
C TYR A 833 -4.38 -10.21 -0.05
N PHE A 834 -4.06 -11.37 -0.79
CA PHE A 834 -2.98 -11.60 -1.85
C PHE A 834 -3.23 -12.31 -3.22
N VAL A 835 -2.92 -11.75 -4.38
CA VAL A 835 -3.17 -12.33 -5.73
C VAL A 835 -2.60 -13.77 -5.89
N GLY A 836 -3.32 -14.87 -5.58
CA GLY A 836 -2.87 -16.25 -5.18
C GLY A 836 -3.58 -17.56 -5.64
N PHE A 837 -3.09 -18.19 -6.72
CA PHE A 837 -3.66 -19.21 -7.64
C PHE A 837 -4.01 -20.66 -7.21
N ASP A 838 -4.79 -21.37 -8.07
CA ASP A 838 -5.58 -22.58 -7.78
C ASP A 838 -5.88 -23.56 -8.94
N ALA A 839 -6.66 -24.62 -8.68
CA ALA A 839 -7.14 -25.58 -9.68
C ALA A 839 -8.65 -25.60 -10.07
N LEU A 840 -9.56 -24.73 -9.58
CA LEU A 840 -10.99 -24.70 -9.98
C LEU A 840 -11.62 -23.30 -10.11
N ASN A 841 -10.82 -22.24 -9.96
CA ASN A 841 -11.25 -20.86 -9.77
C ASN A 841 -10.40 -19.82 -10.50
N GLY A 842 -9.14 -20.07 -10.88
CA GLY A 842 -8.28 -19.03 -11.46
C GLY A 842 -8.22 -17.78 -10.58
N PHE A 843 -7.78 -16.61 -11.05
CA PHE A 843 -7.59 -15.47 -10.14
C PHE A 843 -8.85 -14.85 -9.50
N GLU A 844 -9.09 -15.02 -8.17
CA GLU A 844 -10.29 -14.86 -7.28
C GLU A 844 -9.84 -14.65 -5.77
N LEU A 845 -10.55 -14.78 -4.61
CA LEU A 845 -9.87 -14.64 -3.26
C LEU A 845 -10.39 -15.19 -1.91
N TRP A 846 -9.54 -15.23 -0.83
CA TRP A 846 -9.74 -15.75 0.56
C TRP A 846 -9.25 -14.80 1.80
N LYS A 847 -9.76 -14.84 3.10
CA LYS A 847 -9.66 -13.81 4.24
C LYS A 847 -8.73 -14.06 5.42
N THR A 848 -7.51 -13.59 5.34
CA THR A 848 -6.49 -14.61 5.27
C THR A 848 -6.01 -15.32 6.55
N ASP A 849 -6.68 -15.20 7.67
CA ASP A 849 -6.37 -15.83 8.94
C ASP A 849 -4.83 -16.21 9.16
N GLY A 850 -4.18 -17.35 8.73
CA GLY A 850 -2.82 -17.89 9.12
C GLY A 850 -2.41 -19.01 10.22
N THR A 851 -3.10 -20.15 10.54
CA THR A 851 -3.11 -20.90 11.87
C THR A 851 -4.09 -22.21 11.90
N ASP A 852 -3.99 -23.41 12.67
CA ASP A 852 -4.71 -24.78 13.08
C ASP A 852 -6.14 -25.13 13.88
N ALA A 853 -6.77 -24.44 14.91
CA ALA A 853 -8.28 -24.13 15.11
C ALA A 853 -8.93 -22.61 14.96
N GLY A 854 -9.62 -22.17 13.84
CA GLY A 854 -9.78 -20.80 13.13
C GLY A 854 -10.36 -20.60 11.64
N THR A 855 -9.56 -20.26 10.56
CA THR A 855 -9.63 -20.08 9.01
C THR A 855 -10.88 -19.60 8.21
N SER A 856 -10.67 -19.00 6.99
CA SER A 856 -11.50 -19.11 5.72
C SER A 856 -11.23 -18.25 4.41
N MET A 857 -11.83 -18.55 3.23
CA MET A 857 -12.28 -17.59 2.15
C MET A 857 -13.64 -17.00 2.37
N VAL A 858 -14.17 -16.06 1.54
CA VAL A 858 -15.61 -15.76 1.57
C VAL A 858 -16.59 -15.91 0.36
N ALA A 859 -16.38 -15.64 -0.94
CA ALA A 859 -17.54 -15.73 -1.86
C ALA A 859 -17.34 -15.87 -3.37
N ASN A 860 -18.33 -16.37 -4.11
CA ASN A 860 -18.33 -16.46 -5.59
C ASN A 860 -19.37 -15.38 -6.08
N ILE A 861 -19.26 -14.52 -7.11
CA ILE A 861 -18.08 -13.93 -7.79
C ILE A 861 -18.30 -13.75 -9.42
N ASN A 862 -17.42 -14.07 -10.44
CA ASN A 862 -17.29 -14.67 -11.83
C ASN A 862 -17.08 -16.20 -12.07
N PRO A 863 -18.16 -17.01 -12.12
CA PRO A 863 -18.14 -18.47 -11.96
C PRO A 863 -17.98 -19.20 -13.27
N GLU A 864 -18.07 -18.45 -14.36
CA GLU A 864 -18.13 -18.95 -15.72
C GLU A 864 -16.73 -19.02 -16.31
N VAL A 865 -15.87 -18.03 -16.00
CA VAL A 865 -14.43 -18.12 -16.28
C VAL A 865 -13.74 -18.93 -15.20
N ASN A 866 -14.08 -18.72 -13.93
CA ASN A 866 -13.19 -19.12 -12.84
C ASN A 866 -11.80 -18.52 -13.13
N ASN A 867 -11.74 -17.18 -13.10
CA ASN A 867 -10.58 -16.27 -13.05
C ASN A 867 -11.07 -14.85 -13.37
N SER A 868 -10.42 -13.83 -12.84
CA SER A 868 -10.62 -12.45 -13.30
C SER A 868 -9.46 -11.47 -13.10
N SER A 869 -8.46 -11.83 -12.32
CA SER A 869 -7.33 -10.97 -11.98
C SER A 869 -7.55 -9.71 -11.07
N PRO A 870 -7.92 -9.89 -9.77
CA PRO A 870 -6.85 -9.03 -8.37
C PRO A 870 -5.62 -8.04 -8.61
N THR A 871 -5.76 -6.70 -8.69
CA THR A 871 -4.65 -5.72 -8.41
C THR A 871 -5.01 -4.51 -7.50
N ASN A 872 -3.99 -3.91 -6.84
CA ASN A 872 -3.85 -2.55 -6.24
C ASN A 872 -4.94 -1.91 -5.32
N LEU A 873 -4.49 -1.17 -4.27
CA LEU A 873 -5.21 -0.99 -2.98
C LEU A 873 -4.71 0.10 -1.95
N THR A 874 -5.56 0.86 -1.18
CA THR A 874 -5.22 1.52 0.15
C THR A 874 -6.37 2.12 1.05
N ALA A 875 -6.15 2.70 2.27
CA ALA A 875 -6.81 2.27 3.55
C ALA A 875 -7.36 3.27 4.65
N ILE A 876 -8.66 3.32 5.06
CA ILE A 876 -9.17 4.22 6.17
C ILE A 876 -10.12 3.64 7.29
N GLY A 877 -11.45 3.83 7.17
CA GLY A 877 -12.54 3.84 8.20
C GLY A 877 -13.25 2.54 8.60
N THR A 878 -14.28 1.98 7.90
CA THR A 878 -14.93 0.66 8.25
C THR A 878 -14.81 -0.53 7.25
N THR A 879 -14.15 -0.51 6.07
CA THR A 879 -14.60 -0.90 4.70
C THR A 879 -13.59 -1.21 3.46
N LEU A 880 -13.66 -2.28 2.57
CA LEU A 880 -12.77 -2.49 1.32
C LEU A 880 -13.22 -2.88 -0.16
N PHE A 881 -12.33 -2.72 -1.21
CA PHE A 881 -12.56 -2.61 -2.69
C PHE A 881 -11.43 -2.96 -3.84
N PHE A 882 -11.28 -4.00 -4.74
CA PHE A 882 -9.96 -4.14 -5.56
C PHE A 882 -9.78 -4.89 -6.96
N THR A 883 -8.87 -4.50 -7.89
CA THR A 883 -9.02 -4.68 -9.41
C THR A 883 -9.09 -6.10 -9.96
N ALA A 884 -9.97 -6.37 -10.94
CA ALA A 884 -10.34 -7.70 -11.43
C ALA A 884 -11.23 -7.62 -12.71
N THR A 885 -11.73 -8.74 -13.29
CA THR A 885 -12.25 -8.89 -14.70
C THR A 885 -13.39 -9.91 -15.03
N GLU A 886 -14.61 -9.41 -15.25
CA GLU A 886 -15.96 -10.02 -15.42
C GLU A 886 -16.21 -10.93 -16.65
N VAL A 887 -17.48 -11.36 -16.79
CA VAL A 887 -18.12 -11.92 -17.99
C VAL A 887 -19.30 -11.10 -18.52
N VAL A 888 -20.27 -10.67 -17.69
CA VAL A 888 -21.35 -9.74 -18.13
C VAL A 888 -20.49 -8.49 -18.46
N HIS A 889 -19.69 -7.97 -17.50
CA HIS A 889 -19.17 -6.59 -17.53
C HIS A 889 -17.60 -6.24 -17.66
N ASN A 890 -16.61 -7.09 -17.97
CA ASN A 890 -15.11 -6.84 -18.09
C ASN A 890 -14.25 -6.32 -16.88
N SER A 891 -13.14 -5.55 -17.05
CA SER A 891 -12.21 -5.29 -15.92
C SER A 891 -12.60 -4.10 -15.10
N GLU A 892 -13.43 -4.28 -14.06
CA GLU A 892 -14.07 -3.16 -13.35
C GLU A 892 -14.04 -3.24 -11.75
N LEU A 893 -14.86 -2.63 -10.84
CA LEU A 893 -14.45 -2.29 -9.39
C LEU A 893 -15.44 -2.37 -8.15
N TRP A 894 -15.10 -2.69 -6.87
CA TRP A 894 -16.06 -3.40 -5.91
C TRP A 894 -16.14 -3.13 -4.36
N LYS A 895 -17.14 -3.61 -3.57
CA LYS A 895 -17.31 -3.56 -2.05
C LYS A 895 -18.17 -4.63 -1.38
N LEU A 896 -18.05 -4.69 -0.06
CA LEU A 896 -18.64 -5.55 0.96
C LEU A 896 -19.76 -4.84 1.80
N GLU A 897 -20.12 -5.14 3.05
CA GLU A 897 -19.27 -4.76 4.20
C GLU A 897 -19.28 -5.68 5.47
N THR A 898 -18.62 -5.26 6.58
CA THR A 898 -18.15 -6.08 7.71
C THR A 898 -18.94 -5.85 8.98
N VAL A 899 -18.82 -6.83 9.88
CA VAL A 899 -19.70 -7.01 11.03
C VAL A 899 -18.87 -7.05 12.32
N VAL A 900 -18.53 -5.87 12.89
CA VAL A 900 -17.55 -5.66 14.00
C VAL A 900 -17.39 -6.85 14.93
N ALA A 901 -16.15 -7.32 15.12
CA ALA A 901 -15.74 -8.35 16.07
C ALA A 901 -15.84 -7.80 17.51
N ALA A 902 -17.04 -7.34 17.86
CA ALA A 902 -17.40 -6.72 19.12
C ALA A 902 -17.46 -7.81 20.19
N GLY A 903 -16.30 -8.08 20.79
CA GLY A 903 -16.08 -9.18 21.74
C GLY A 903 -17.16 -9.27 22.81
N SER A 904 -18.10 -10.20 22.62
CA SER A 904 -19.27 -10.34 23.47
C SER A 904 -18.94 -11.18 24.70
N THR A 905 -18.67 -10.53 25.82
CA THR A 905 -18.54 -11.21 27.11
C THR A 905 -19.89 -11.75 27.56
N THR A 906 -20.03 -13.08 27.59
CA THR A 906 -21.25 -13.76 28.07
C THR A 906 -21.34 -13.73 29.60
N TRP A 907 -22.50 -13.41 30.16
CA TRP A 907 -22.72 -13.35 31.61
C TRP A 907 -23.73 -14.39 32.10
N THR A 908 -23.36 -15.11 33.16
CA THR A 908 -24.01 -16.33 33.67
C THR A 908 -24.13 -16.33 35.22
N GLY A 909 -24.19 -15.14 35.82
CA GLY A 909 -23.98 -14.92 37.26
C GLY A 909 -24.99 -15.57 38.21
N ASN A 910 -24.60 -15.64 39.49
CA ASN A 910 -25.40 -16.27 40.55
C ASN A 910 -26.57 -15.41 41.03
N ILE A 911 -27.60 -16.08 41.54
CA ILE A 911 -28.88 -15.48 41.92
C ILE A 911 -28.87 -15.13 43.42
N SER A 912 -29.11 -13.87 43.77
CA SER A 912 -29.65 -13.50 45.08
C SER A 912 -30.53 -12.25 44.97
N ASP A 913 -31.46 -12.11 45.91
CA ASP A 913 -32.19 -10.86 46.08
C ASP A 913 -31.25 -9.76 46.60
N VAL A 914 -31.52 -8.51 46.21
CA VAL A 914 -30.81 -7.26 46.60
C VAL A 914 -29.36 -7.10 46.11
N TRP A 915 -29.17 -6.23 45.13
CA TRP A 915 -27.88 -5.82 44.56
C TRP A 915 -27.14 -4.76 45.40
N GLU A 916 -26.62 -5.11 46.59
CA GLU A 916 -25.87 -4.15 47.42
C GLU A 916 -24.55 -4.69 48.00
N ASN A 917 -24.13 -5.90 47.65
CA ASN A 917 -22.94 -6.54 48.25
C ASN A 917 -21.77 -6.68 47.25
N ALA A 918 -20.61 -6.12 47.59
CA ALA A 918 -19.42 -6.09 46.74
C ALA A 918 -18.71 -7.46 46.58
N GLY A 919 -19.09 -8.47 47.37
CA GLY A 919 -18.45 -9.79 47.36
C GLY A 919 -18.74 -10.69 46.15
N ASN A 920 -19.77 -10.41 45.35
CA ASN A 920 -20.20 -11.26 44.23
C ASN A 920 -19.54 -10.90 42.86
N TRP A 921 -18.53 -10.02 42.83
CA TRP A 921 -18.10 -9.31 41.62
C TRP A 921 -16.93 -9.97 40.88
N SER A 922 -17.02 -11.26 40.54
CA SER A 922 -16.01 -11.92 39.69
C SER A 922 -16.16 -11.59 38.20
N ASN A 923 -17.39 -11.35 37.73
CA ASN A 923 -17.75 -11.16 36.32
C ASN A 923 -18.43 -9.80 36.04
N GLY A 924 -18.40 -8.88 37.00
CA GLY A 924 -19.01 -7.54 36.87
C GLY A 924 -20.54 -7.52 36.77
N VAL A 925 -21.06 -6.34 36.43
CA VAL A 925 -22.48 -6.04 36.19
C VAL A 925 -22.76 -6.04 34.68
N PRO A 926 -23.83 -6.69 34.19
CA PRO A 926 -24.21 -6.64 32.78
C PRO A 926 -24.48 -5.20 32.29
N GLY A 927 -23.95 -4.88 31.12
CA GLY A 927 -24.20 -3.62 30.40
C GLY A 927 -24.61 -3.85 28.96
N SER A 928 -24.72 -2.78 28.16
CA SER A 928 -25.28 -2.80 26.79
C SER A 928 -24.51 -3.66 25.78
N THR A 929 -23.32 -4.13 26.11
CA THR A 929 -22.50 -5.06 25.31
C THR A 929 -22.56 -6.52 25.80
N THR A 930 -23.21 -6.77 26.94
CA THR A 930 -23.25 -8.07 27.62
C THR A 930 -24.46 -8.91 27.20
N ASP A 931 -24.21 -10.16 26.79
CA ASP A 931 -25.26 -11.16 26.56
C ASP A 931 -25.57 -11.92 27.86
N VAL A 932 -26.84 -11.96 28.26
CA VAL A 932 -27.30 -12.56 29.51
C VAL A 932 -27.98 -13.91 29.23
N ILE A 933 -27.61 -14.96 29.96
CA ILE A 933 -28.19 -16.31 29.82
C ILE A 933 -28.90 -16.73 31.11
N ILE A 934 -30.17 -17.12 31.00
CA ILE A 934 -31.01 -17.65 32.09
C ILE A 934 -31.02 -19.19 32.02
N PRO A 935 -30.37 -19.91 32.95
CA PRO A 935 -30.30 -21.39 32.91
C PRO A 935 -31.60 -22.07 33.34
N ALA A 936 -31.90 -23.21 32.73
CA ALA A 936 -33.10 -24.00 33.00
C ALA A 936 -33.20 -24.53 34.45
N GLY A 937 -34.44 -24.71 34.93
CA GLY A 937 -34.73 -25.56 36.10
C GLY A 937 -34.45 -24.95 37.48
N ARG A 938 -34.37 -23.61 37.62
CA ARG A 938 -34.17 -22.93 38.91
C ARG A 938 -35.45 -22.21 39.38
N PRO A 939 -35.80 -22.25 40.69
CA PRO A 939 -37.10 -21.77 41.19
C PRO A 939 -37.19 -20.25 41.45
N ASN A 940 -36.06 -19.54 41.48
CA ASN A 940 -36.00 -18.10 41.76
C ASN A 940 -35.55 -17.35 40.49
N TYR A 941 -36.29 -16.32 40.10
CA TYR A 941 -36.06 -15.55 38.87
C TYR A 941 -35.05 -14.40 39.09
N PRO A 942 -34.12 -14.14 38.15
CA PRO A 942 -33.25 -12.97 38.22
C PRO A 942 -34.03 -11.68 37.94
N VAL A 943 -33.81 -10.65 38.75
CA VAL A 943 -34.46 -9.33 38.61
C VAL A 943 -33.49 -8.33 37.99
N ILE A 944 -33.79 -7.88 36.76
CA ILE A 944 -33.12 -6.76 36.11
C ILE A 944 -33.85 -5.47 36.53
N ARG A 945 -33.10 -4.45 36.99
CA ARG A 945 -33.68 -3.15 37.38
C ARG A 945 -33.97 -2.28 36.16
N ALA A 946 -34.99 -1.42 36.26
CA ALA A 946 -35.22 -0.35 35.31
C ALA A 946 -33.92 0.47 35.08
N ASN A 947 -33.72 0.95 33.86
CA ASN A 947 -32.52 1.66 33.39
C ASN A 947 -31.24 0.80 33.27
N THR A 948 -31.35 -0.54 33.31
CA THR A 948 -30.25 -1.44 32.92
C THR A 948 -30.42 -1.86 31.45
N SER A 949 -29.50 -1.44 30.57
CA SER A 949 -29.45 -1.89 29.17
C SER A 949 -28.53 -3.11 29.05
N VAL A 950 -28.94 -4.13 28.28
CA VAL A 950 -28.15 -5.34 27.97
C VAL A 950 -28.25 -5.67 26.48
N LYS A 951 -27.27 -6.42 25.93
CA LYS A 951 -27.21 -6.75 24.50
C LYS A 951 -28.29 -7.75 24.08
N SER A 952 -28.45 -8.83 24.83
CA SER A 952 -29.52 -9.82 24.65
C SER A 952 -29.85 -10.56 25.96
N ILE A 953 -31.03 -11.18 26.02
CA ILE A 953 -31.46 -12.06 27.11
C ILE A 953 -31.92 -13.38 26.51
N ASN A 954 -31.21 -14.46 26.81
CA ASN A 954 -31.47 -15.80 26.28
C ASN A 954 -32.02 -16.70 27.39
N SER A 955 -33.06 -17.48 27.10
CA SER A 955 -33.70 -18.38 28.08
C SER A 955 -34.16 -19.69 27.46
N PHE A 956 -34.35 -20.72 28.29
CA PHE A 956 -34.80 -22.03 27.82
C PHE A 956 -36.32 -22.07 27.59
N PRO A 957 -36.83 -22.86 26.61
CA PRO A 957 -38.25 -23.00 26.35
C PRO A 957 -39.07 -23.34 27.62
N GLY A 958 -40.15 -22.60 27.85
CA GLY A 958 -40.98 -22.70 29.05
C GLY A 958 -40.56 -21.79 30.21
N THR A 959 -39.51 -20.98 30.06
CA THR A 959 -39.17 -19.92 31.04
C THR A 959 -40.17 -18.77 30.96
N SER A 960 -40.55 -18.20 32.11
CA SER A 960 -41.43 -17.03 32.21
C SER A 960 -40.66 -15.79 32.68
N VAL A 961 -40.70 -14.70 31.92
CA VAL A 961 -40.15 -13.39 32.30
C VAL A 961 -41.28 -12.50 32.80
N GLN A 962 -41.09 -11.84 33.95
CA GLN A 962 -42.01 -10.82 34.45
C GLN A 962 -41.40 -9.42 34.28
N VAL A 963 -42.17 -8.52 33.67
CA VAL A 963 -41.78 -7.12 33.44
C VAL A 963 -42.54 -6.23 34.41
N ALA A 964 -41.83 -5.39 35.16
CA ALA A 964 -42.45 -4.47 36.11
C ALA A 964 -43.16 -3.31 35.38
N THR A 965 -44.25 -2.80 35.99
CA THR A 965 -45.09 -1.76 35.41
C THR A 965 -44.28 -0.49 35.12
N GLY A 966 -44.29 -0.02 33.87
CA GLY A 966 -43.52 1.15 33.43
C GLY A 966 -42.15 0.85 32.82
N ILE A 967 -41.76 -0.41 32.68
CA ILE A 967 -40.57 -0.82 31.91
C ILE A 967 -40.99 -1.28 30.51
N SER A 968 -40.34 -0.74 29.47
CA SER A 968 -40.46 -1.20 28.09
C SER A 968 -39.32 -2.18 27.77
N ILE A 969 -39.63 -3.28 27.09
CA ILE A 969 -38.65 -4.23 26.53
C ILE A 969 -38.96 -4.40 25.04
N ILE A 970 -37.92 -4.39 24.20
CA ILE A 970 -38.00 -4.73 22.78
C ILE A 970 -37.47 -6.16 22.64
N ILE A 971 -38.22 -7.03 21.97
CA ILE A 971 -37.87 -8.44 21.75
C ILE A 971 -37.82 -8.66 20.23
N ASN A 972 -36.65 -9.05 19.73
CA ASN A 972 -36.41 -9.33 18.31
C ASN A 972 -36.14 -10.84 18.16
N GLY A 973 -37.17 -11.61 17.83
CA GLY A 973 -37.13 -13.08 17.77
C GLY A 973 -38.47 -13.72 18.12
N ASN A 974 -38.47 -15.06 18.28
CA ASN A 974 -39.60 -15.85 18.80
C ASN A 974 -39.62 -15.86 20.34
#